data_AF-A0A1A6ADI4-F1
#
_entry.id   AF-A0A1A6ADI4-F1
#
_cell.length_a   1.000
_cell.length_b   1.000
_cell.length_c   1.000
_cell.angle_alpha   90.00
_cell.angle_beta   90.00
_cell.angle_gamma   90.00
#
_symmetry.space_group_name_H-M   'P 1'
#
loop_
_entity.id
_entity.type
_entity.pdbx_description
1 polymer ?
#
loop_
_entity_poly.entity_id
_entity_poly.type
_entity_poly.pdbx_seq_one_letter_code
_entity_poly.pdbx_strand_id
1 'polypeptide(L)'
;MFGFAFVFIGISLISSTLALQVDLAGIVDWHLPLIGEPLLEPTPPLYVGSDRIVGLTKRNVLVVLNANNGDVVWRHQFEDIDPVVSFHVKDDNVLLLSGPGGSTARLFSLSTGSLAWEKPLVPDHQFGGVLTTPVHLGTDVSFIPSHDGESGSIVILSDGKRITKLRLDNGGQSWATEVPGAGSTILFKQIVSSGSSIHVLGIQNSIASQTLLTTTLHLESPIPKGDLGQIPSIVKLPEQALISPSLDKDGEAVVTWTEHGRIRMVSIKENGAVGKDIKDLLPGKGKVYEEILDVGTRRRGIILGRRSDGAADVINVDKREKVTEFELSATSTERSASVYSGIETSKGVLLNRVYWSYNMAVGVSQTINIADVSSKDVISSGFTFPYDTVSHGTFLHVAGSPTLSDKQLPTLVLTTSSGAIQRMELDKPGWIREESLADIKAARFVDLGEPETEEVREVLAEETFAGRLGRHLAELKDLPSYLIRFARRFTAASYTSALRVTPLNTTHLHRDQFGFQKLLIAATAKGKVFALDSSNGATIWSKNLGLTSEKGSEIEIQDIWNVRDGEGGREPMLAILATKTVGDVVKTVAYHLDAYTGLISGEVDPVNHLPLGKTLFEGRYQDAFPLPFENCGTKATVLAVIDPANSLHIFPPCKKVAAGIEEIADKLFYTTHSKSIDGTLLKGHIPSAAQEGLGFKGEVVWQHPFDQDEIILETKAVIFDAVASFGRVLGDKSTLYKYLNPHLQVISTFTPSLKGLSSVTASSQSGTGKIYVIDSTNGKIVYQTEIEGVIARGGIKVGMVENWLVFAWLDERAWKIASTELYEDTSKKGITPSQSTFEDTQIKAISQTFILHTAVKALGFTTSKAGITTKEVIIVNGKNQIATIHRRLLDPRRPVGKPSSMDKEEMLIPYEPLVPVEPKKVISHRYEVLGAETLLTSSALVESTSLLFAYGLDLFLTRGITPSGTFDILSDNFNKAQLLLTLGALSVGILVAGPAVKRKELKNKWY
;
A
#
# COMPACT_ATOMS: atom_id res chain seq x y z
N MET A 1 24.14 19.54 58.82
CA MET A 1 24.81 19.04 57.60
C MET A 1 24.17 17.77 57.02
N PHE A 2 22.91 17.45 57.36
CA PHE A 2 22.20 16.24 56.85
C PHE A 2 20.94 16.55 56.01
N GLY A 3 20.48 17.81 55.95
CA GLY A 3 19.29 18.20 55.17
C GLY A 3 19.55 18.53 53.70
N PHE A 4 20.78 18.92 53.32
CA PHE A 4 21.12 19.27 51.93
C PHE A 4 21.42 18.04 51.05
N ALA A 5 21.78 16.90 51.64
CA ALA A 5 22.05 15.67 50.90
C ALA A 5 20.76 14.96 50.43
N PHE A 6 19.66 15.08 51.19
CA PHE A 6 18.37 14.47 50.83
C PHE A 6 17.69 15.18 49.64
N VAL A 7 17.91 16.49 49.47
CA VAL A 7 17.38 17.24 48.31
C VAL A 7 18.10 16.83 47.02
N PHE A 8 19.41 16.53 47.07
CA PHE A 8 20.15 16.05 45.90
C PHE A 8 19.82 14.59 45.52
N ILE A 9 19.54 13.72 46.50
CA ILE A 9 19.10 12.34 46.24
C ILE A 9 17.65 12.29 45.72
N GLY A 10 16.79 13.23 46.13
CA GLY A 10 15.44 13.39 45.57
C GLY A 10 15.43 13.86 44.11
N ILE A 11 16.45 14.62 43.68
CA ILE A 11 16.60 15.07 42.29
C ILE A 11 17.21 13.96 41.40
N SER A 12 18.00 13.03 41.95
CA SER A 12 18.53 11.87 41.20
C SER A 12 17.52 10.72 41.04
N LEU A 13 16.37 10.77 41.73
CA LEU A 13 15.26 9.81 41.60
C LEU A 13 14.17 10.29 40.64
N ILE A 14 14.30 11.50 40.08
CA ILE A 14 13.51 11.90 38.92
C ILE A 14 14.13 11.18 37.74
N SER A 15 13.51 10.07 37.32
CA SER A 15 13.78 9.49 36.00
C SER A 15 13.80 10.62 34.99
N SER A 16 14.96 10.89 34.39
CA SER A 16 15.02 11.62 33.15
C SER A 16 14.20 10.78 32.16
N THR A 17 12.97 11.22 31.91
CA THR A 17 12.08 10.66 30.90
C THR A 17 12.78 10.86 29.56
N LEU A 18 13.57 9.86 29.19
CA LEU A 18 14.32 9.76 27.95
C LEU A 18 13.38 9.21 26.88
N ALA A 19 12.58 10.09 26.28
CA ALA A 19 11.81 9.77 25.08
C ALA A 19 11.49 11.05 24.30
N LEU A 20 11.15 10.87 23.02
CA LEU A 20 10.29 11.79 22.27
C LEU A 20 9.19 12.31 23.22
N GLN A 21 8.86 13.59 23.19
CA GLN A 21 7.78 14.17 24.02
C GLN A 21 6.56 13.23 24.01
N VAL A 22 6.36 12.45 25.09
CA VAL A 22 5.28 11.43 25.19
C VAL A 22 3.92 12.09 24.99
N ASP A 23 3.83 13.37 25.34
CA ASP A 23 2.71 14.29 25.15
C ASP A 23 2.35 14.57 23.68
N LEU A 24 3.19 14.24 22.70
CA LEU A 24 2.91 14.42 21.28
C LEU A 24 2.47 13.13 20.55
N ALA A 25 2.79 11.95 21.09
CA ALA A 25 2.48 10.68 20.46
C ALA A 25 0.96 10.46 20.37
N GLY A 26 0.46 10.15 19.17
CA GLY A 26 -0.97 10.02 18.87
C GLY A 26 -1.72 11.35 18.77
N ILE A 27 -1.02 12.49 18.86
CA ILE A 27 -1.58 13.84 18.64
C ILE A 27 -1.13 14.37 17.28
N VAL A 28 0.18 14.28 17.00
CA VAL A 28 0.77 14.76 15.75
C VAL A 28 0.75 13.73 14.64
N ASP A 29 0.52 12.48 15.01
CA ASP A 29 0.70 11.33 14.16
C ASP A 29 -0.43 10.30 14.30
N TRP A 30 -0.65 9.56 13.23
CA TRP A 30 -1.60 8.45 13.17
C TRP A 30 -1.05 7.33 12.30
N HIS A 31 -1.53 6.11 12.58
CA HIS A 31 -1.18 4.89 11.87
C HIS A 31 -2.46 4.14 11.56
N LEU A 32 -2.67 3.80 10.28
CA LEU A 32 -3.78 2.97 9.83
C LEU A 32 -3.23 1.63 9.34
N PRO A 33 -3.43 0.53 10.11
CA PRO A 33 -3.03 -0.79 9.70
C PRO A 33 -4.02 -1.38 8.68
N LEU A 34 -3.52 -1.68 7.48
CA LEU A 34 -4.27 -2.31 6.39
C LEU A 34 -3.72 -3.70 6.05
N ILE A 35 -4.54 -4.54 5.46
CA ILE A 35 -4.17 -5.92 5.11
C ILE A 35 -4.00 -6.09 3.60
N GLY A 36 -4.57 -5.15 2.83
CA GLY A 36 -4.65 -5.23 1.38
C GLY A 36 -5.77 -6.16 0.92
N GLU A 37 -5.94 -6.23 -0.39
CA GLU A 37 -7.06 -6.96 -0.97
C GLU A 37 -7.01 -8.46 -0.65
N PRO A 38 -8.12 -9.06 -0.20
CA PRO A 38 -8.18 -10.49 0.04
C PRO A 38 -7.86 -11.31 -1.22
N LEU A 39 -7.11 -12.39 -1.02
CA LEU A 39 -6.93 -13.45 -1.99
C LEU A 39 -8.15 -14.39 -1.89
N LEU A 40 -8.80 -14.65 -3.03
CA LEU A 40 -10.04 -15.44 -3.06
C LEU A 40 -9.81 -16.93 -3.38
N GLU A 41 -8.66 -17.26 -3.95
CA GLU A 41 -8.29 -18.62 -4.32
C GLU A 41 -6.92 -18.99 -3.76
N PRO A 42 -6.71 -20.24 -3.31
CA PRO A 42 -7.69 -21.33 -3.23
C PRO A 42 -8.61 -21.23 -2.00
N THR A 43 -8.19 -20.47 -0.98
CA THR A 43 -8.91 -20.34 0.28
C THR A 43 -9.34 -18.89 0.44
N PRO A 44 -10.61 -18.55 0.16
CA PRO A 44 -11.11 -17.20 0.37
C PRO A 44 -11.25 -16.91 1.87
N PRO A 45 -11.50 -15.64 2.26
CA PRO A 45 -11.75 -15.28 3.65
C PRO A 45 -12.82 -16.16 4.31
N LEU A 46 -12.52 -16.65 5.52
CA LEU A 46 -13.34 -17.58 6.27
C LEU A 46 -13.73 -16.98 7.62
N TYR A 47 -15.01 -17.09 7.97
CA TYR A 47 -15.49 -16.78 9.32
C TYR A 47 -15.22 -17.98 10.23
N VAL A 48 -14.51 -17.77 11.33
CA VAL A 48 -14.11 -18.82 12.27
C VAL A 48 -14.62 -18.46 13.66
N GLY A 49 -15.28 -19.42 14.31
CA GLY A 49 -15.87 -19.20 15.64
C GLY A 49 -16.94 -18.11 15.60
N SER A 50 -17.06 -17.33 16.68
CA SER A 50 -18.10 -16.29 16.81
C SER A 50 -17.61 -14.88 16.49
N ASP A 51 -16.31 -14.65 16.37
CA ASP A 51 -15.73 -13.31 16.41
C ASP A 51 -14.48 -13.10 15.52
N ARG A 52 -14.12 -14.06 14.66
CA ARG A 52 -12.87 -13.99 13.87
C ARG A 52 -13.10 -14.23 12.38
N ILE A 53 -12.34 -13.50 11.57
CA ILE A 53 -12.25 -13.71 10.12
C ILE A 53 -10.78 -13.97 9.79
N VAL A 54 -10.49 -15.09 9.15
CA VAL A 54 -9.15 -15.47 8.72
C VAL A 54 -9.06 -15.29 7.22
N GLY A 55 -7.96 -14.73 6.72
CA GLY A 55 -7.77 -14.55 5.30
C GLY A 55 -6.31 -14.42 4.90
N LEU A 56 -6.07 -14.63 3.61
CA LEU A 56 -4.84 -14.26 2.91
C LEU A 56 -5.11 -13.04 2.04
N THR A 57 -4.08 -12.24 1.76
CA THR A 57 -4.19 -11.06 0.90
C THR A 57 -3.17 -11.08 -0.22
N LYS A 58 -3.45 -10.33 -1.29
CA LYS A 58 -2.54 -10.15 -2.43
C LYS A 58 -1.22 -9.47 -2.07
N ARG A 59 -1.14 -8.83 -0.89
CA ARG A 59 0.08 -8.23 -0.32
C ARG A 59 0.89 -9.23 0.52
N ASN A 60 0.66 -10.52 0.31
CA ASN A 60 1.37 -11.60 0.99
C ASN A 60 1.19 -11.58 2.51
N VAL A 61 -0.03 -11.29 2.99
CA VAL A 61 -0.36 -11.18 4.42
C VAL A 61 -1.30 -12.30 4.84
N LEU A 62 -0.95 -13.00 5.92
CA LEU A 62 -1.90 -13.80 6.71
C LEU A 62 -2.48 -12.94 7.82
N VAL A 63 -3.80 -12.88 7.92
CA VAL A 63 -4.48 -12.00 8.87
C VAL A 63 -5.63 -12.70 9.60
N VAL A 64 -5.82 -12.29 10.86
CA VAL A 64 -7.05 -12.49 11.61
C VAL A 64 -7.66 -11.14 11.98
N LEU A 65 -8.87 -10.90 11.50
CA LEU A 65 -9.69 -9.73 11.84
C LEU A 65 -10.72 -10.09 12.90
N ASN A 66 -11.07 -9.13 13.73
CA ASN A 66 -12.21 -9.22 14.63
C ASN A 66 -13.49 -8.99 13.81
N ALA A 67 -14.40 -9.96 13.84
CA ALA A 67 -15.61 -9.92 13.04
C ALA A 67 -16.61 -8.84 13.47
N ASN A 68 -16.54 -8.36 14.71
CA ASN A 68 -17.49 -7.39 15.26
C ASN A 68 -17.14 -5.93 14.91
N ASN A 69 -15.86 -5.58 14.87
CA ASN A 69 -15.42 -4.20 14.61
C ASN A 69 -14.47 -4.06 13.40
N GLY A 70 -13.97 -5.16 12.85
CA GLY A 70 -13.04 -5.16 11.72
C GLY A 70 -11.59 -4.89 12.10
N ASP A 71 -11.26 -4.75 13.38
CA ASP A 71 -9.87 -4.48 13.78
C ASP A 71 -8.96 -5.69 13.52
N VAL A 72 -7.70 -5.40 13.23
CA VAL A 72 -6.67 -6.44 13.11
C VAL A 72 -6.38 -7.01 14.50
N VAL A 73 -6.65 -8.30 14.70
CA VAL A 73 -6.26 -9.01 15.93
C VAL A 73 -4.76 -9.30 15.89
N TRP A 74 -4.31 -9.88 14.78
CA TRP A 74 -2.90 -10.04 14.42
C TRP A 74 -2.77 -10.25 12.91
N ARG A 75 -1.59 -9.98 12.37
CA ARG A 75 -1.25 -10.23 10.97
C ARG A 75 0.25 -10.51 10.82
N HIS A 76 0.62 -11.28 9.81
CA HIS A 76 2.00 -11.58 9.44
C HIS A 76 2.18 -11.28 7.94
N GLN A 77 3.12 -10.38 7.62
CA GLN A 77 3.51 -10.09 6.24
C GLN A 77 4.71 -10.96 5.87
N PHE A 78 4.60 -11.71 4.78
CA PHE A 78 5.65 -12.57 4.26
C PHE A 78 6.39 -11.88 3.11
N GLU A 79 7.63 -12.30 2.87
CA GLU A 79 8.46 -11.77 1.79
C GLU A 79 7.99 -12.31 0.44
N ASP A 80 8.16 -11.54 -0.65
CA ASP A 80 7.68 -11.94 -1.99
C ASP A 80 8.24 -13.28 -2.50
N ILE A 81 9.41 -13.70 -1.99
CA ILE A 81 10.03 -15.00 -2.30
C ILE A 81 9.35 -16.19 -1.62
N ASP A 82 8.59 -15.93 -0.57
CA ASP A 82 7.80 -16.91 0.18
C ASP A 82 6.31 -16.56 0.04
N PRO A 83 5.73 -16.71 -1.18
CA PRO A 83 4.35 -16.35 -1.44
C PRO A 83 3.41 -17.25 -0.63
N VAL A 84 2.39 -16.67 -0.01
CA VAL A 84 1.30 -17.39 0.64
C VAL A 84 0.51 -18.15 -0.42
N VAL A 85 0.21 -19.42 -0.15
CA VAL A 85 -0.47 -20.31 -1.10
C VAL A 85 -1.88 -20.63 -0.63
N SER A 86 -2.02 -21.16 0.57
CA SER A 86 -3.33 -21.49 1.16
C SER A 86 -3.26 -21.49 2.68
N PHE A 87 -4.41 -21.32 3.32
CA PHE A 87 -4.52 -21.47 4.76
C PHE A 87 -5.62 -22.47 5.11
N HIS A 88 -5.47 -23.17 6.23
CA HIS A 88 -6.44 -24.17 6.69
C HIS A 88 -6.63 -24.02 8.19
N VAL A 89 -7.88 -23.88 8.62
CA VAL A 89 -8.22 -23.65 10.02
C VAL A 89 -8.89 -24.88 10.62
N LYS A 90 -8.43 -25.27 11.80
CA LYS A 90 -9.09 -26.29 12.63
C LYS A 90 -8.85 -25.97 14.10
N ASP A 91 -9.94 -25.86 14.87
CA ASP A 91 -9.90 -25.44 16.27
C ASP A 91 -9.13 -24.11 16.43
N ASP A 92 -8.13 -24.04 17.32
CA ASP A 92 -7.25 -22.87 17.48
C ASP A 92 -6.02 -22.89 16.55
N ASN A 93 -5.97 -23.76 15.53
CA ASN A 93 -4.81 -23.89 14.66
C ASN A 93 -5.07 -23.30 13.27
N VAL A 94 -4.17 -22.43 12.82
CA VAL A 94 -4.10 -21.92 11.44
C VAL A 94 -2.85 -22.46 10.78
N LEU A 95 -3.02 -23.44 9.89
CA LEU A 95 -1.93 -23.94 9.06
C LEU A 95 -1.81 -23.09 7.80
N LEU A 96 -0.66 -22.49 7.58
CA LEU A 96 -0.29 -21.77 6.38
C LEU A 96 0.63 -22.64 5.52
N LEU A 97 0.29 -22.79 4.24
CA LEU A 97 1.23 -23.22 3.21
C LEU A 97 1.73 -21.99 2.46
N SER A 98 3.04 -21.89 2.33
CA SER A 98 3.70 -20.81 1.60
C SER A 98 4.92 -21.34 0.83
N GLY A 99 5.51 -20.45 0.03
CA GLY A 99 6.64 -20.77 -0.82
C GLY A 99 6.20 -21.36 -2.14
N PRO A 100 7.09 -21.40 -3.16
CA PRO A 100 6.79 -22.00 -4.45
C PRO A 100 6.26 -23.44 -4.27
N GLY A 101 5.08 -23.74 -4.83
CA GLY A 101 4.44 -25.05 -4.73
C GLY A 101 3.99 -25.48 -3.31
N GLY A 102 3.86 -24.54 -2.36
CA GLY A 102 3.55 -24.87 -0.96
C GLY A 102 4.68 -25.61 -0.26
N SER A 103 5.92 -25.18 -0.50
CA SER A 103 7.14 -25.83 -0.02
C SER A 103 7.40 -25.65 1.48
N THR A 104 6.73 -24.71 2.15
CA THR A 104 6.86 -24.45 3.59
C THR A 104 5.51 -24.56 4.29
N ALA A 105 5.48 -25.25 5.42
CA ALA A 105 4.33 -25.35 6.30
C ALA A 105 4.59 -24.62 7.62
N ARG A 106 3.64 -23.79 8.05
CA ARG A 106 3.69 -23.05 9.31
C ARG A 106 2.39 -23.21 10.07
N LEU A 107 2.48 -23.48 11.36
CA LEU A 107 1.31 -23.55 12.24
C LEU A 107 1.29 -22.36 13.17
N PHE A 108 0.22 -21.58 13.11
CA PHE A 108 -0.03 -20.44 13.99
C PHE A 108 -1.19 -20.74 14.93
N SER A 109 -1.16 -20.19 16.14
CA SER A 109 -2.34 -20.13 17.00
C SER A 109 -3.30 -19.06 16.46
N LEU A 110 -4.56 -19.45 16.24
CA LEU A 110 -5.64 -18.55 15.85
C LEU A 110 -5.82 -17.45 16.91
N SER A 111 -5.78 -17.82 18.20
CA SER A 111 -6.01 -16.92 19.33
C SER A 111 -4.96 -15.82 19.47
N THR A 112 -3.67 -16.19 19.47
CA THR A 112 -2.55 -15.29 19.79
C THR A 112 -1.74 -14.82 18.57
N GLY A 113 -1.82 -15.52 17.44
CA GLY A 113 -0.96 -15.29 16.28
C GLY A 113 0.48 -15.78 16.46
N SER A 114 0.79 -16.49 17.56
CA SER A 114 2.14 -17.05 17.77
C SER A 114 2.40 -18.22 16.83
N LEU A 115 3.59 -18.24 16.23
CA LEU A 115 4.08 -19.38 15.46
C LEU A 115 4.39 -20.54 16.43
N ALA A 116 3.68 -21.66 16.28
CA ALA A 116 3.93 -22.88 17.04
C ALA A 116 5.15 -23.64 16.47
N TRP A 117 5.19 -23.82 15.15
CA TRP A 117 6.33 -24.41 14.44
C TRP A 117 6.31 -24.05 12.95
N GLU A 118 7.48 -24.17 12.32
CA GLU A 118 7.71 -24.02 10.89
C GLU A 118 8.54 -25.19 10.37
N LYS A 119 8.19 -25.74 9.21
CA LYS A 119 8.87 -26.86 8.57
C LYS A 119 8.96 -26.71 7.05
N PRO A 120 10.16 -26.86 6.45
CA PRO A 120 10.27 -27.08 5.01
C PRO A 120 9.74 -28.48 4.67
N LEU A 121 8.92 -28.57 3.62
CA LEU A 121 8.33 -29.82 3.13
C LEU A 121 9.15 -30.45 1.99
N VAL A 122 9.94 -29.64 1.29
CA VAL A 122 10.80 -30.05 0.18
C VAL A 122 12.26 -30.05 0.66
N PRO A 123 13.07 -31.11 0.42
CA PRO A 123 14.46 -31.16 0.85
C PRO A 123 15.33 -30.10 0.16
N ASP A 124 16.29 -29.51 0.90
CA ASP A 124 17.20 -28.44 0.45
C ASP A 124 18.00 -28.74 -0.85
N HIS A 125 18.08 -30.00 -1.27
CA HIS A 125 18.80 -30.45 -2.47
C HIS A 125 17.92 -30.59 -3.72
N GLN A 126 16.60 -30.51 -3.59
CA GLN A 126 15.65 -30.44 -4.71
C GLN A 126 15.23 -28.98 -4.87
N PHE A 127 15.95 -28.27 -5.74
CA PHE A 127 15.75 -26.85 -6.04
C PHE A 127 14.27 -26.52 -6.32
N GLY A 128 13.69 -25.62 -5.51
CA GLY A 128 12.48 -24.82 -5.75
C GLY A 128 11.24 -25.57 -6.24
N GLY A 129 10.17 -25.60 -5.42
CA GLY A 129 8.86 -26.10 -5.88
C GLY A 129 8.45 -25.47 -7.21
N VAL A 130 7.76 -26.25 -8.05
CA VAL A 130 7.31 -25.82 -9.38
C VAL A 130 6.29 -24.70 -9.21
N LEU A 131 6.58 -23.53 -9.78
CA LEU A 131 5.59 -22.47 -9.92
C LEU A 131 4.52 -22.92 -10.90
N THR A 132 3.38 -23.36 -10.38
CA THR A 132 2.19 -23.67 -11.17
C THR A 132 1.38 -22.40 -11.42
N THR A 133 0.62 -22.37 -12.50
CA THR A 133 -0.43 -21.35 -12.70
C THR A 133 -1.76 -22.10 -12.74
N PRO A 134 -2.65 -21.92 -11.74
CA PRO A 134 -2.51 -21.05 -10.56
C PRO A 134 -1.49 -21.57 -9.52
N VAL A 135 -0.98 -20.67 -8.66
CA VAL A 135 0.13 -20.93 -7.70
C VAL A 135 -0.20 -22.01 -6.67
N HIS A 136 -1.48 -22.26 -6.40
CA HIS A 136 -1.94 -23.25 -5.44
C HIS A 136 -2.19 -24.64 -6.03
N LEU A 137 -2.11 -24.80 -7.35
CA LEU A 137 -2.38 -26.09 -8.00
C LEU A 137 -1.36 -27.13 -7.52
N GLY A 138 -1.86 -28.27 -7.03
CA GLY A 138 -1.00 -29.30 -6.44
C GLY A 138 -0.68 -29.11 -4.97
N THR A 139 -1.45 -28.27 -4.27
CA THR A 139 -1.39 -28.12 -2.81
C THR A 139 -2.74 -28.39 -2.18
N ASP A 140 -2.76 -29.19 -1.12
CA ASP A 140 -3.97 -29.48 -0.34
C ASP A 140 -3.60 -30.07 1.02
N VAL A 141 -4.52 -30.02 1.99
CA VAL A 141 -4.27 -30.41 3.38
C VAL A 141 -5.41 -31.27 3.89
N SER A 142 -5.09 -32.23 4.77
CA SER A 142 -6.09 -32.94 5.58
C SER A 142 -5.66 -32.99 7.05
N PHE A 143 -6.53 -32.56 7.95
CA PHE A 143 -6.31 -32.66 9.40
C PHE A 143 -6.81 -34.00 9.94
N ILE A 144 -5.94 -34.74 10.61
CA ILE A 144 -6.26 -36.00 11.27
C ILE A 144 -6.49 -35.72 12.77
N PRO A 145 -7.67 -36.04 13.31
CA PRO A 145 -7.93 -35.90 14.74
C PRO A 145 -7.01 -36.81 15.57
N SER A 146 -6.77 -36.43 16.82
CA SER A 146 -6.07 -37.27 17.80
C SER A 146 -6.91 -38.52 18.13
N HIS A 147 -6.28 -39.69 18.13
CA HIS A 147 -6.85 -40.94 18.63
C HIS A 147 -5.95 -41.50 19.74
N ASP A 148 -6.54 -42.11 20.78
CA ASP A 148 -5.85 -42.90 21.81
C ASP A 148 -4.65 -42.22 22.52
N GLY A 149 -4.76 -40.93 22.81
CA GLY A 149 -3.74 -40.18 23.57
C GLY A 149 -2.53 -39.71 22.75
N GLU A 150 -2.51 -39.96 21.44
CA GLU A 150 -1.53 -39.37 20.53
C GLU A 150 -1.95 -37.97 20.05
N SER A 151 -0.97 -37.09 19.84
CA SER A 151 -1.19 -35.77 19.25
C SER A 151 -1.77 -35.92 17.83
N GLY A 152 -2.73 -35.06 17.47
CA GLY A 152 -3.27 -35.01 16.10
C GLY A 152 -2.18 -34.84 15.05
N SER A 153 -2.51 -35.16 13.80
CA SER A 153 -1.56 -35.08 12.68
C SER A 153 -2.15 -34.29 11.52
N ILE A 154 -1.28 -33.82 10.63
CA ILE A 154 -1.64 -33.13 9.40
C ILE A 154 -0.97 -33.85 8.24
N VAL A 155 -1.72 -34.10 7.18
CA VAL A 155 -1.18 -34.58 5.90
C VAL A 155 -1.23 -33.43 4.91
N ILE A 156 -0.11 -33.17 4.26
CA ILE A 156 0.05 -32.06 3.32
C ILE A 156 0.50 -32.62 1.98
N LEU A 157 -0.19 -32.22 0.91
CA LEU A 157 0.26 -32.36 -0.46
C LEU A 157 0.98 -31.08 -0.88
N SER A 158 2.22 -31.21 -1.36
CA SER A 158 3.06 -30.10 -1.83
C SER A 158 3.68 -30.43 -3.19
N ASP A 159 3.92 -29.41 -4.01
CA ASP A 159 4.49 -29.50 -5.37
C ASP A 159 3.71 -30.42 -6.33
N GLY A 160 2.48 -30.78 -5.98
CA GLY A 160 1.66 -31.77 -6.71
C GLY A 160 2.28 -33.16 -6.83
N LYS A 161 3.32 -33.47 -6.03
CA LYS A 161 4.09 -34.72 -6.12
C LYS A 161 4.43 -35.34 -4.77
N ARG A 162 4.51 -34.55 -3.70
CA ARG A 162 5.00 -35.00 -2.41
C ARG A 162 3.90 -34.93 -1.35
N ILE A 163 3.76 -36.00 -0.57
CA ILE A 163 2.86 -36.06 0.56
C ILE A 163 3.69 -36.20 1.83
N THR A 164 3.41 -35.34 2.80
CA THR A 164 4.12 -35.29 4.09
C THR A 164 3.11 -35.37 5.24
N LYS A 165 3.29 -36.31 6.17
CA LYS A 165 2.56 -36.39 7.44
C LYS A 165 3.39 -35.75 8.54
N LEU A 166 2.86 -34.69 9.14
CA LEU A 166 3.46 -33.97 10.26
C LEU A 166 2.61 -34.14 11.52
N ARG A 167 3.27 -34.20 12.68
CA ARG A 167 2.58 -34.07 13.97
C ARG A 167 2.12 -32.63 14.20
N LEU A 168 0.92 -32.46 14.74
CA LEU A 168 0.32 -31.14 14.98
C LEU A 168 1.04 -30.36 16.09
N ASP A 169 1.56 -31.04 17.11
CA ASP A 169 2.14 -30.43 18.31
C ASP A 169 3.50 -29.77 18.09
N ASN A 170 4.40 -30.40 17.32
CA ASN A 170 5.78 -29.95 17.14
C ASN A 170 6.25 -29.90 15.68
N GLY A 171 5.37 -30.23 14.72
CA GLY A 171 5.72 -30.31 13.30
C GLY A 171 6.70 -31.46 12.98
N GLY A 172 6.86 -32.44 13.87
CA GLY A 172 7.72 -33.59 13.64
C GLY A 172 7.23 -34.42 12.46
N GLN A 173 8.11 -34.65 11.48
CA GLN A 173 7.78 -35.47 10.31
C GLN A 173 7.63 -36.93 10.72
N SER A 174 6.42 -37.49 10.54
CA SER A 174 6.16 -38.91 10.78
C SER A 174 6.64 -39.74 9.60
N TRP A 175 6.27 -39.33 8.38
CA TRP A 175 6.79 -39.86 7.13
C TRP A 175 6.57 -38.84 6.02
N ALA A 176 7.34 -38.97 4.93
CA ALA A 176 7.13 -38.23 3.70
C ALA A 176 7.46 -39.14 2.52
N THR A 177 6.69 -39.03 1.44
CA THR A 177 6.91 -39.80 0.21
C THR A 177 6.56 -38.97 -1.00
N GLU A 178 7.25 -39.24 -2.11
CA GLU A 178 6.73 -38.87 -3.42
C GLU A 178 5.59 -39.85 -3.78
N VAL A 179 4.53 -39.33 -4.37
CA VAL A 179 3.37 -40.13 -4.74
C VAL A 179 3.76 -41.05 -5.90
N PRO A 180 3.47 -42.36 -5.83
CA PRO A 180 3.83 -43.28 -6.91
C PRO A 180 3.27 -42.83 -8.26
N GLY A 181 4.13 -42.75 -9.27
CA GLY A 181 3.76 -42.26 -10.61
C GLY A 181 3.82 -40.73 -10.78
N ALA A 182 4.23 -39.98 -9.76
CA ALA A 182 4.57 -38.57 -9.89
C ALA A 182 5.64 -38.37 -10.99
N GLY A 183 5.37 -37.46 -11.93
CA GLY A 183 6.22 -37.23 -13.10
C GLY A 183 5.84 -35.96 -13.83
N SER A 184 6.31 -35.79 -15.07
CA SER A 184 5.97 -34.61 -15.88
C SER A 184 4.55 -34.65 -16.45
N THR A 185 3.93 -35.82 -16.53
CA THR A 185 2.61 -36.03 -17.13
C THR A 185 1.49 -36.18 -16.11
N ILE A 186 1.80 -36.44 -14.84
CA ILE A 186 0.85 -36.67 -13.76
C ILE A 186 1.05 -35.61 -12.67
N LEU A 187 -0.01 -34.89 -12.35
CA LEU A 187 -0.05 -33.89 -11.28
C LEU A 187 -1.11 -34.28 -10.25
N PHE A 188 -0.72 -34.48 -9.00
CA PHE A 188 -1.67 -34.68 -7.91
C PHE A 188 -2.18 -33.33 -7.43
N LYS A 189 -3.49 -33.20 -7.22
CA LYS A 189 -4.12 -31.90 -6.91
C LYS A 189 -4.78 -31.82 -5.54
N GLN A 190 -5.33 -32.92 -5.03
CA GLN A 190 -6.13 -32.92 -3.81
C GLN A 190 -5.95 -34.21 -3.02
N ILE A 191 -6.15 -34.10 -1.70
CA ILE A 191 -6.13 -35.21 -0.74
C ILE A 191 -7.38 -35.19 0.13
N VAL A 192 -7.72 -36.36 0.66
CA VAL A 192 -8.70 -36.50 1.73
C VAL A 192 -8.36 -37.70 2.60
N SER A 193 -8.49 -37.56 3.92
CA SER A 193 -8.39 -38.67 4.86
C SER A 193 -9.77 -39.27 5.14
N SER A 194 -9.86 -40.60 5.12
CA SER A 194 -11.05 -41.38 5.46
C SER A 194 -10.61 -42.67 6.16
N GLY A 195 -11.13 -42.97 7.36
CA GLY A 195 -10.69 -44.09 8.19
C GLY A 195 -9.17 -44.14 8.37
N SER A 196 -8.56 -45.29 8.02
CA SER A 196 -7.11 -45.52 8.07
C SER A 196 -6.35 -45.17 6.77
N SER A 197 -6.99 -44.43 5.86
CA SER A 197 -6.53 -44.17 4.50
C SER A 197 -6.41 -42.69 4.17
N ILE A 198 -5.45 -42.38 3.29
CA ILE A 198 -5.36 -41.08 2.59
C ILE A 198 -5.62 -41.35 1.11
N HIS A 199 -6.68 -40.78 0.57
CA HIS A 199 -6.97 -40.83 -0.86
C HIS A 199 -6.42 -39.59 -1.53
N VAL A 200 -5.76 -39.77 -2.67
CA VAL A 200 -5.13 -38.72 -3.46
C VAL A 200 -5.78 -38.71 -4.83
N LEU A 201 -6.19 -37.53 -5.29
CA LEU A 201 -6.70 -37.30 -6.64
C LEU A 201 -5.61 -36.62 -7.48
N GLY A 202 -5.31 -37.22 -8.62
CA GLY A 202 -4.39 -36.68 -9.61
C GLY A 202 -4.98 -36.63 -11.00
N ILE A 203 -4.26 -35.94 -11.87
CA ILE A 203 -4.65 -35.66 -13.24
C ILE A 203 -3.49 -36.03 -14.14
N GLN A 204 -3.76 -36.82 -15.17
CA GLN A 204 -2.82 -37.15 -16.22
C GLN A 204 -3.10 -36.31 -17.46
N ASN A 205 -2.12 -35.52 -17.89
CA ASN A 205 -2.22 -34.72 -19.10
C ASN A 205 -2.03 -35.59 -20.36
N SER A 206 -2.92 -35.41 -21.33
CA SER A 206 -2.79 -35.91 -22.71
C SER A 206 -3.07 -34.77 -23.71
N ILE A 207 -2.77 -34.98 -24.99
CA ILE A 207 -2.74 -33.94 -26.05
C ILE A 207 -4.08 -33.20 -26.19
N ALA A 208 -5.22 -33.85 -25.92
CA ALA A 208 -6.56 -33.28 -26.11
C ALA A 208 -7.47 -33.30 -24.88
N SER A 209 -7.11 -34.05 -23.84
CA SER A 209 -7.93 -34.18 -22.61
C SER A 209 -7.08 -34.71 -21.46
N GLN A 210 -7.57 -34.56 -20.25
CA GLN A 210 -6.95 -35.06 -19.04
C GLN A 210 -7.74 -36.25 -18.49
N THR A 211 -7.03 -37.25 -17.96
CA THR A 211 -7.64 -38.42 -17.30
C THR A 211 -7.42 -38.33 -15.80
N LEU A 212 -8.44 -38.66 -15.01
CA LEU A 212 -8.36 -38.67 -13.55
C LEU A 212 -7.69 -39.95 -13.06
N LEU A 213 -6.80 -39.78 -12.09
CA LEU A 213 -6.07 -40.86 -11.43
C LEU A 213 -6.31 -40.78 -9.93
N THR A 214 -6.30 -41.92 -9.26
CA THR A 214 -6.35 -41.97 -7.81
C THR A 214 -5.33 -42.94 -7.26
N THR A 215 -4.78 -42.61 -6.11
CA THR A 215 -3.98 -43.54 -5.31
C THR A 215 -4.41 -43.42 -3.85
N THR A 216 -4.29 -44.52 -3.12
CA THR A 216 -4.67 -44.58 -1.70
C THR A 216 -3.48 -45.06 -0.90
N LEU A 217 -3.09 -44.28 0.11
CA LEU A 217 -1.97 -44.56 1.00
C LEU A 217 -2.47 -44.96 2.38
N HIS A 218 -1.67 -45.74 3.11
CA HIS A 218 -1.88 -45.94 4.55
C HIS A 218 -1.66 -44.63 5.32
N LEU A 219 -2.42 -44.41 6.40
CA LEU A 219 -2.25 -43.23 7.25
C LEU A 219 -0.94 -43.30 8.07
N GLU A 220 -0.54 -44.49 8.51
CA GLU A 220 0.62 -44.69 9.39
C GLU A 220 1.92 -45.00 8.64
N SER A 221 1.85 -45.33 7.35
CA SER A 221 3.04 -45.62 6.55
C SER A 221 2.91 -45.04 5.14
N PRO A 222 4.03 -44.68 4.48
CA PRO A 222 4.01 -44.13 3.11
C PRO A 222 3.66 -45.18 2.03
N ILE A 223 3.12 -46.33 2.42
CA ILE A 223 2.91 -47.47 1.52
C ILE A 223 1.54 -47.32 0.82
N PRO A 224 1.47 -47.47 -0.51
CA PRO A 224 0.20 -47.55 -1.23
C PRO A 224 -0.57 -48.82 -0.88
N LYS A 225 -1.89 -48.68 -0.66
CA LYS A 225 -2.82 -49.81 -0.42
C LYS A 225 -3.14 -50.60 -1.71
N GLY A 226 -2.84 -50.03 -2.88
CA GLY A 226 -3.06 -50.65 -4.18
C GLY A 226 -2.35 -49.89 -5.30
N ASP A 227 -2.48 -50.41 -6.52
CA ASP A 227 -1.94 -49.76 -7.73
C ASP A 227 -2.67 -48.46 -8.05
N LEU A 228 -2.03 -47.63 -8.89
CA LEU A 228 -2.61 -46.38 -9.38
C LEU A 228 -3.91 -46.65 -10.14
N GLY A 229 -5.04 -46.21 -9.59
CA GLY A 229 -6.36 -46.37 -10.16
C GLY A 229 -6.62 -45.34 -11.25
N GLN A 230 -6.97 -45.79 -12.46
CA GLN A 230 -7.37 -44.90 -13.55
C GLN A 230 -8.89 -44.81 -13.64
N ILE A 231 -9.42 -43.59 -13.63
CA ILE A 231 -10.84 -43.32 -13.79
C ILE A 231 -11.09 -42.97 -15.26
N PRO A 232 -12.00 -43.66 -15.97
CA PRO A 232 -12.31 -43.34 -17.36
C PRO A 232 -13.11 -42.03 -17.43
N SER A 233 -12.38 -40.92 -17.54
CA SER A 233 -12.89 -39.55 -17.51
C SER A 233 -12.26 -38.69 -18.59
N ILE A 234 -13.02 -37.77 -19.17
CA ILE A 234 -12.51 -36.72 -20.06
C ILE A 234 -12.66 -35.37 -19.35
N VAL A 235 -11.57 -34.88 -18.78
CA VAL A 235 -11.52 -33.60 -18.07
C VAL A 235 -10.69 -32.60 -18.89
N LYS A 236 -11.11 -31.34 -18.95
CA LYS A 236 -10.38 -30.27 -19.65
C LYS A 236 -9.59 -29.38 -18.71
N LEU A 237 -10.15 -29.11 -17.53
CA LEU A 237 -9.60 -28.19 -16.55
C LEU A 237 -9.51 -28.88 -15.18
N PRO A 238 -8.45 -28.65 -14.38
CA PRO A 238 -8.29 -29.29 -13.09
C PRO A 238 -9.46 -29.11 -12.12
N GLU A 239 -10.10 -27.95 -12.09
CA GLU A 239 -11.24 -27.61 -11.21
C GLU A 239 -12.51 -28.44 -11.47
N GLN A 240 -12.63 -29.08 -12.63
CA GLN A 240 -13.80 -29.89 -12.99
C GLN A 240 -13.93 -31.19 -12.20
N ALA A 241 -12.93 -31.58 -11.41
CA ALA A 241 -12.93 -32.80 -10.62
C ALA A 241 -12.55 -32.52 -9.16
N LEU A 242 -13.20 -33.19 -8.20
CA LEU A 242 -12.93 -33.04 -6.77
C LEU A 242 -12.96 -34.41 -6.08
N ILE A 243 -12.33 -34.49 -4.90
CA ILE A 243 -12.42 -35.66 -4.03
C ILE A 243 -13.01 -35.30 -2.66
N SER A 244 -13.98 -36.09 -2.21
CA SER A 244 -14.65 -35.97 -0.91
C SER A 244 -14.51 -37.28 -0.13
N PRO A 245 -14.47 -37.27 1.22
CA PRO A 245 -14.50 -38.50 2.00
C PRO A 245 -15.89 -39.09 1.95
N SER A 246 -16.02 -40.40 2.18
CA SER A 246 -17.34 -41.00 2.37
C SER A 246 -17.76 -40.98 3.83
N LEU A 247 -18.89 -40.34 4.14
CA LEU A 247 -19.44 -40.27 5.49
C LEU A 247 -20.23 -41.53 5.88
N ASP A 248 -20.81 -42.23 4.90
CA ASP A 248 -21.60 -43.45 5.14
C ASP A 248 -20.72 -44.71 5.28
N LYS A 249 -19.56 -44.71 4.62
CA LYS A 249 -18.63 -45.84 4.58
C LYS A 249 -17.22 -45.41 4.95
N ASP A 250 -16.84 -45.72 6.18
CA ASP A 250 -15.51 -45.41 6.68
C ASP A 250 -14.41 -46.03 5.80
N GLY A 251 -13.35 -45.28 5.53
CA GLY A 251 -12.24 -45.69 4.67
C GLY A 251 -12.48 -45.59 3.16
N GLU A 252 -13.69 -45.25 2.70
CA GLU A 252 -13.97 -44.94 1.28
C GLU A 252 -13.91 -43.42 1.02
N ALA A 253 -13.68 -43.05 -0.25
CA ALA A 253 -13.80 -41.69 -0.76
C ALA A 253 -14.64 -41.66 -2.04
N VAL A 254 -15.09 -40.49 -2.47
CA VAL A 254 -15.85 -40.31 -3.70
C VAL A 254 -15.18 -39.25 -4.56
N VAL A 255 -14.82 -39.64 -5.78
CA VAL A 255 -14.34 -38.72 -6.82
C VAL A 255 -15.53 -38.26 -7.65
N THR A 256 -15.67 -36.94 -7.78
CA THR A 256 -16.78 -36.29 -8.50
C THR A 256 -16.22 -35.41 -9.59
N TRP A 257 -16.75 -35.49 -10.81
CA TRP A 257 -16.31 -34.64 -11.92
C TRP A 257 -17.44 -34.25 -12.88
N THR A 258 -17.27 -33.16 -13.62
CA THR A 258 -18.16 -32.78 -14.73
C THR A 258 -17.66 -33.34 -16.05
N GLU A 259 -18.57 -33.91 -16.83
CA GLU A 259 -18.27 -34.46 -18.15
C GLU A 259 -19.54 -34.49 -18.99
N HIS A 260 -19.49 -34.06 -20.26
CA HIS A 260 -20.64 -34.09 -21.19
C HIS A 260 -21.97 -33.57 -20.59
N GLY A 261 -21.92 -32.49 -19.80
CA GLY A 261 -23.12 -31.86 -19.24
C GLY A 261 -23.76 -32.57 -18.04
N ARG A 262 -23.07 -33.55 -17.44
CA ARG A 262 -23.50 -34.30 -16.25
C ARG A 262 -22.41 -34.28 -15.19
N ILE A 263 -22.82 -34.47 -13.92
CA ILE A 263 -21.88 -34.71 -12.82
C ILE A 263 -21.79 -36.22 -12.64
N ARG A 264 -20.57 -36.76 -12.68
CA ARG A 264 -20.29 -38.18 -12.54
C ARG A 264 -19.59 -38.42 -11.21
N MET A 265 -19.93 -39.52 -10.54
CA MET A 265 -19.42 -39.87 -9.22
C MET A 265 -19.00 -41.33 -9.18
N VAL A 266 -17.82 -41.59 -8.62
CA VAL A 266 -17.29 -42.94 -8.42
C VAL A 266 -16.70 -43.07 -7.01
N SER A 267 -17.02 -44.17 -6.32
CA SER A 267 -16.43 -44.48 -5.03
C SER A 267 -15.05 -45.11 -5.21
N ILE A 268 -14.09 -44.68 -4.40
CA ILE A 268 -12.77 -45.25 -4.24
C ILE A 268 -12.79 -46.05 -2.94
N LYS A 269 -12.56 -47.36 -3.05
CA LYS A 269 -12.55 -48.26 -1.91
C LYS A 269 -11.31 -48.03 -1.04
N GLU A 270 -11.36 -48.49 0.20
CA GLU A 270 -10.22 -48.38 1.13
C GLU A 270 -8.93 -49.05 0.58
N ASN A 271 -9.06 -50.13 -0.19
CA ASN A 271 -7.94 -50.81 -0.84
C ASN A 271 -7.41 -50.09 -2.10
N GLY A 272 -7.88 -48.88 -2.40
CA GLY A 272 -7.49 -48.09 -3.57
C GLY A 272 -8.19 -48.50 -4.87
N ALA A 273 -9.02 -49.55 -4.88
CA ALA A 273 -9.74 -49.95 -6.09
C ALA A 273 -10.84 -48.94 -6.46
N VAL A 274 -10.85 -48.52 -7.73
CA VAL A 274 -11.92 -47.70 -8.30
C VAL A 274 -13.20 -48.54 -8.43
N GLY A 275 -14.31 -48.02 -7.90
CA GLY A 275 -15.61 -48.67 -8.02
C GLY A 275 -16.05 -48.85 -9.47
N LYS A 276 -16.76 -49.95 -9.75
CA LYS A 276 -17.25 -50.26 -11.11
C LYS A 276 -18.46 -49.41 -11.53
N ASP A 277 -19.20 -48.89 -10.55
CA ASP A 277 -20.46 -48.17 -10.78
C ASP A 277 -20.25 -46.66 -10.74
N ILE A 278 -20.00 -46.07 -11.92
CA ILE A 278 -20.04 -44.62 -12.12
C ILE A 278 -21.50 -44.18 -12.18
N LYS A 279 -21.93 -43.35 -11.23
CA LYS A 279 -23.28 -42.79 -11.22
C LYS A 279 -23.26 -41.43 -11.92
N ASP A 280 -24.19 -41.25 -12.85
CA ASP A 280 -24.41 -39.99 -13.53
C ASP A 280 -25.58 -39.24 -12.88
N LEU A 281 -25.35 -37.98 -12.51
CA LEU A 281 -26.35 -37.05 -12.01
C LEU A 281 -26.63 -36.00 -13.10
N LEU A 282 -27.90 -35.92 -13.50
CA LEU A 282 -28.40 -34.96 -14.48
C LEU A 282 -29.21 -33.85 -13.77
N PRO A 283 -29.12 -32.58 -14.21
CA PRO A 283 -29.83 -31.45 -13.58
C PRO A 283 -31.33 -31.36 -13.98
N GLY A 284 -31.89 -32.41 -14.60
CA GLY A 284 -33.25 -32.46 -15.13
C GLY A 284 -33.33 -32.43 -16.66
N LYS A 285 -34.55 -32.50 -17.21
CA LYS A 285 -34.78 -32.58 -18.66
C LYS A 285 -34.29 -31.31 -19.37
N GLY A 286 -33.44 -31.47 -20.40
CA GLY A 286 -32.98 -30.39 -21.27
C GLY A 286 -31.94 -29.44 -20.66
N LYS A 287 -31.44 -29.74 -19.46
CA LYS A 287 -30.45 -28.93 -18.74
C LYS A 287 -29.13 -29.69 -18.63
N VAL A 288 -28.02 -28.97 -18.53
CA VAL A 288 -26.68 -29.55 -18.37
C VAL A 288 -25.91 -28.87 -17.24
N TYR A 289 -25.10 -29.63 -16.53
CA TYR A 289 -24.12 -29.09 -15.58
C TYR A 289 -22.90 -28.58 -16.34
N GLU A 290 -22.49 -27.36 -16.03
CA GLU A 290 -21.32 -26.71 -16.62
C GLU A 290 -20.06 -26.94 -15.76
N GLU A 291 -20.18 -26.74 -14.45
CA GLU A 291 -19.07 -26.81 -13.50
C GLU A 291 -19.52 -27.29 -12.11
N ILE A 292 -18.54 -27.73 -11.31
CA ILE A 292 -18.70 -27.95 -9.88
C ILE A 292 -17.98 -26.82 -9.15
N LEU A 293 -18.63 -26.26 -8.13
CA LEU A 293 -18.05 -25.23 -7.26
C LEU A 293 -17.70 -25.85 -5.91
N ASP A 294 -16.41 -25.80 -5.56
CA ASP A 294 -15.95 -26.10 -4.20
C ASP A 294 -16.08 -24.86 -3.33
N VAL A 295 -17.09 -24.85 -2.47
CA VAL A 295 -17.35 -23.75 -1.53
C VAL A 295 -16.75 -24.01 -0.15
N GLY A 296 -15.82 -24.96 -0.03
CA GLY A 296 -15.14 -25.28 1.23
C GLY A 296 -15.86 -26.31 2.11
N THR A 297 -16.88 -26.99 1.58
CA THR A 297 -17.69 -28.00 2.31
C THR A 297 -17.49 -29.43 1.81
N ARG A 298 -16.51 -29.66 0.93
CA ARG A 298 -16.25 -30.98 0.35
C ARG A 298 -15.91 -32.06 1.38
N ARG A 299 -15.32 -31.71 2.54
CA ARG A 299 -14.99 -32.71 3.58
C ARG A 299 -16.24 -33.22 4.32
N ARG A 300 -17.37 -32.53 4.15
CA ARG A 300 -18.71 -32.99 4.55
C ARG A 300 -19.52 -33.59 3.39
N GLY A 301 -18.90 -33.83 2.24
CA GLY A 301 -19.57 -34.43 1.08
C GLY A 301 -20.64 -33.54 0.43
N ILE A 302 -20.64 -32.23 0.70
CA ILE A 302 -21.56 -31.27 0.08
C ILE A 302 -20.80 -30.34 -0.88
N ILE A 303 -21.29 -30.26 -2.11
CA ILE A 303 -20.76 -29.41 -3.19
C ILE A 303 -21.91 -28.69 -3.91
N LEU A 304 -21.59 -27.68 -4.72
CA LEU A 304 -22.56 -27.06 -5.62
C LEU A 304 -22.30 -27.46 -7.08
N GLY A 305 -23.35 -27.80 -7.81
CA GLY A 305 -23.31 -28.00 -9.26
C GLY A 305 -23.93 -26.82 -9.98
N ARG A 306 -23.14 -26.06 -10.75
CA ARG A 306 -23.66 -24.95 -11.57
C ARG A 306 -24.15 -25.50 -12.91
N ARG A 307 -25.36 -25.13 -13.27
CA ARG A 307 -26.00 -25.47 -14.54
C ARG A 307 -25.65 -24.43 -15.61
N SER A 308 -25.83 -24.81 -16.88
CA SER A 308 -25.62 -23.91 -18.03
C SER A 308 -26.54 -22.69 -18.05
N ASP A 309 -27.65 -22.72 -17.33
CA ASP A 309 -28.53 -21.56 -17.13
C ASP A 309 -28.15 -20.72 -15.89
N GLY A 310 -27.00 -20.99 -15.27
CA GLY A 310 -26.47 -20.30 -14.08
C GLY A 310 -27.00 -20.81 -12.74
N ALA A 311 -28.06 -21.63 -12.74
CA ALA A 311 -28.65 -22.13 -11.51
C ALA A 311 -27.70 -23.07 -10.75
N ALA A 312 -27.72 -22.99 -9.41
CA ALA A 312 -26.85 -23.78 -8.54
C ALA A 312 -27.67 -24.82 -7.75
N ASP A 313 -27.36 -26.08 -7.99
CA ASP A 313 -27.94 -27.22 -7.27
C ASP A 313 -27.01 -27.63 -6.11
N VAL A 314 -27.56 -27.89 -4.92
CA VAL A 314 -26.83 -28.41 -3.77
C VAL A 314 -26.81 -29.94 -3.87
N ILE A 315 -25.62 -30.52 -3.90
CA ILE A 315 -25.42 -31.95 -4.18
C ILE A 315 -24.76 -32.62 -2.98
N ASN A 316 -25.33 -33.74 -2.57
CA ASN A 316 -24.71 -34.65 -1.62
C ASN A 316 -23.97 -35.75 -2.39
N VAL A 317 -22.65 -35.73 -2.27
CA VAL A 317 -21.73 -36.62 -2.99
C VAL A 317 -21.84 -38.07 -2.50
N ASP A 318 -22.07 -38.27 -1.21
CA ASP A 318 -22.20 -39.61 -0.61
C ASP A 318 -23.49 -40.33 -1.03
N LYS A 319 -24.62 -39.64 -0.88
CA LYS A 319 -25.93 -40.13 -1.33
C LYS A 319 -26.05 -40.09 -2.86
N ARG A 320 -25.13 -39.39 -3.53
CA ARG A 320 -25.07 -39.17 -4.97
C ARG A 320 -26.41 -38.63 -5.51
N GLU A 321 -26.99 -37.65 -4.82
CA GLU A 321 -28.29 -37.06 -5.16
C GLU A 321 -28.29 -35.54 -5.00
N LYS A 322 -29.20 -34.87 -5.70
CA LYS A 322 -29.51 -33.45 -5.48
C LYS A 322 -30.31 -33.34 -4.19
N VAL A 323 -29.84 -32.49 -3.27
CA VAL A 323 -30.49 -32.21 -1.98
C VAL A 323 -31.55 -31.11 -2.15
N THR A 324 -31.15 -29.98 -2.74
CA THR A 324 -32.00 -28.81 -2.97
C THR A 324 -31.39 -27.93 -4.08
N GLU A 325 -31.99 -26.78 -4.37
CA GLU A 325 -31.43 -25.74 -5.24
C GLU A 325 -31.55 -24.36 -4.59
N PHE A 326 -30.65 -23.45 -4.97
CA PHE A 326 -30.84 -22.04 -4.63
C PHE A 326 -31.95 -21.44 -5.51
N GLU A 327 -33.03 -20.99 -4.89
CA GLU A 327 -34.15 -20.38 -5.61
C GLU A 327 -33.70 -19.12 -6.37
N LEU A 328 -34.15 -18.98 -7.63
CA LEU A 328 -33.81 -17.86 -8.50
C LEU A 328 -32.29 -17.73 -8.74
N SER A 329 -31.56 -18.85 -8.77
CA SER A 329 -30.12 -18.90 -9.09
C SER A 329 -29.78 -18.87 -10.56
N ALA A 330 -30.76 -19.07 -11.44
CA ALA A 330 -30.54 -18.94 -12.88
C ALA A 330 -30.13 -17.51 -13.27
N THR A 331 -29.21 -17.42 -14.24
CA THR A 331 -28.75 -16.16 -14.84
C THR A 331 -29.94 -15.37 -15.36
N SER A 332 -30.00 -14.09 -14.97
CA SER A 332 -31.10 -13.19 -15.31
C SER A 332 -30.56 -11.79 -15.49
N THR A 333 -31.13 -11.01 -16.42
CA THR A 333 -30.81 -9.59 -16.58
C THR A 333 -31.25 -8.74 -15.40
N GLU A 334 -32.08 -9.28 -14.50
CA GLU A 334 -32.54 -8.61 -13.28
C GLU A 334 -31.59 -8.75 -12.09
N ARG A 335 -30.52 -9.58 -12.21
CA ARG A 335 -29.63 -9.92 -11.09
C ARG A 335 -28.16 -9.95 -11.52
N SER A 336 -27.25 -9.66 -10.60
CA SER A 336 -25.81 -9.90 -10.82
C SER A 336 -25.47 -11.40 -10.79
N ALA A 337 -24.23 -11.73 -11.15
CA ALA A 337 -23.66 -13.04 -10.83
C ALA A 337 -23.79 -13.32 -9.32
N SER A 338 -24.01 -14.60 -8.99
CA SER A 338 -24.17 -15.05 -7.62
C SER A 338 -22.84 -15.50 -7.05
N VAL A 339 -22.54 -15.03 -5.85
CA VAL A 339 -21.36 -15.42 -5.08
C VAL A 339 -21.78 -16.45 -4.04
N TYR A 340 -21.04 -17.55 -3.93
CA TYR A 340 -21.36 -18.65 -3.03
C TYR A 340 -20.25 -18.88 -2.00
N SER A 341 -20.62 -19.33 -0.81
CA SER A 341 -19.68 -19.82 0.19
C SER A 341 -20.29 -20.90 1.07
N GLY A 342 -19.42 -21.68 1.71
CA GLY A 342 -19.81 -22.79 2.55
C GLY A 342 -19.02 -22.81 3.85
N ILE A 343 -19.66 -23.31 4.91
CA ILE A 343 -19.08 -23.44 6.24
C ILE A 343 -19.46 -24.81 6.79
N GLU A 344 -18.48 -25.53 7.31
CA GLU A 344 -18.72 -26.80 7.99
C GLU A 344 -19.14 -26.56 9.44
N THR A 345 -20.22 -27.21 9.86
CA THR A 345 -20.63 -27.27 11.28
C THR A 345 -20.23 -28.62 11.88
N SER A 346 -20.59 -28.89 13.14
CA SER A 346 -20.23 -30.14 13.82
C SER A 346 -20.78 -31.39 13.12
N LYS A 347 -21.97 -31.30 12.50
CA LYS A 347 -22.65 -32.43 11.81
C LYS A 347 -23.14 -32.09 10.40
N GLY A 348 -23.09 -30.82 10.03
CA GLY A 348 -23.78 -30.27 8.86
C GLY A 348 -22.96 -29.25 8.11
N VAL A 349 -23.62 -28.48 7.26
CA VAL A 349 -23.05 -27.35 6.52
C VAL A 349 -24.02 -26.18 6.43
N LEU A 350 -23.47 -24.98 6.41
CA LEU A 350 -24.19 -23.75 6.05
C LEU A 350 -23.68 -23.30 4.68
N LEU A 351 -24.58 -23.06 3.74
CA LEU A 351 -24.27 -22.57 2.40
C LEU A 351 -24.91 -21.21 2.22
N ASN A 352 -24.13 -20.23 1.79
CA ASN A 352 -24.57 -18.86 1.57
C ASN A 352 -24.48 -18.51 0.10
N ARG A 353 -25.45 -17.72 -0.36
CA ARG A 353 -25.48 -17.12 -1.68
C ARG A 353 -25.78 -15.64 -1.52
N VAL A 354 -24.99 -14.80 -2.18
CA VAL A 354 -25.22 -13.34 -2.25
C VAL A 354 -25.23 -12.88 -3.70
N TYR A 355 -26.17 -12.00 -4.03
CA TYR A 355 -26.24 -11.33 -5.33
C TYR A 355 -26.88 -9.95 -5.21
N TRP A 356 -26.69 -9.12 -6.22
CA TRP A 356 -27.35 -7.82 -6.34
C TRP A 356 -28.61 -7.92 -7.21
N SER A 357 -29.72 -7.34 -6.75
CA SER A 357 -30.98 -7.30 -7.50
C SER A 357 -31.17 -5.94 -8.17
N TYR A 358 -31.08 -5.87 -9.50
CA TYR A 358 -31.18 -4.60 -10.24
C TYR A 358 -32.59 -3.99 -10.18
N ASN A 359 -33.63 -4.82 -10.08
CA ASN A 359 -35.03 -4.36 -10.01
C ASN A 359 -35.39 -3.69 -8.67
N MET A 360 -34.83 -4.18 -7.57
CA MET A 360 -35.11 -3.71 -6.21
C MET A 360 -34.02 -2.79 -5.67
N ALA A 361 -32.86 -2.71 -6.35
CA ALA A 361 -31.68 -1.99 -5.92
C ALA A 361 -31.24 -2.37 -4.48
N VAL A 362 -31.20 -3.67 -4.19
CA VAL A 362 -30.75 -4.22 -2.90
C VAL A 362 -29.85 -5.43 -3.10
N GLY A 363 -28.97 -5.66 -2.12
CA GLY A 363 -28.27 -6.93 -1.98
C GLY A 363 -29.22 -7.98 -1.41
N VAL A 364 -29.12 -9.22 -1.89
CA VAL A 364 -29.94 -10.33 -1.45
C VAL A 364 -29.01 -11.43 -0.94
N SER A 365 -29.28 -11.92 0.27
CA SER A 365 -28.64 -13.10 0.83
C SER A 365 -29.64 -14.24 0.95
N GLN A 366 -29.22 -15.43 0.54
CA GLN A 366 -29.92 -16.69 0.75
C GLN A 366 -28.98 -17.65 1.49
N THR A 367 -29.48 -18.31 2.52
CA THR A 367 -28.74 -19.26 3.33
C THR A 367 -29.48 -20.58 3.40
N ILE A 368 -28.78 -21.66 3.05
CA ILE A 368 -29.25 -23.03 3.16
C ILE A 368 -28.51 -23.68 4.33
N ASN A 369 -29.26 -24.05 5.36
CA ASN A 369 -28.77 -24.76 6.53
C ASN A 369 -29.12 -26.24 6.44
N ILE A 370 -28.09 -27.08 6.31
CA ILE A 370 -28.17 -28.53 6.40
C ILE A 370 -27.58 -28.90 7.77
N ALA A 371 -28.42 -29.02 8.79
CA ALA A 371 -27.96 -29.23 10.16
C ALA A 371 -27.23 -30.57 10.36
N ASP A 372 -27.63 -31.60 9.60
CA ASP A 372 -27.01 -32.91 9.58
C ASP A 372 -27.01 -33.45 8.14
N VAL A 373 -25.82 -33.75 7.60
CA VAL A 373 -25.67 -34.26 6.22
C VAL A 373 -26.35 -35.62 6.03
N SER A 374 -26.52 -36.40 7.11
CA SER A 374 -27.24 -37.67 7.08
C SER A 374 -28.77 -37.50 6.99
N SER A 375 -29.31 -36.35 7.42
CA SER A 375 -30.73 -36.01 7.27
C SER A 375 -31.07 -35.53 5.85
N LYS A 376 -32.36 -35.41 5.55
CA LYS A 376 -32.90 -34.70 4.38
C LYS A 376 -33.48 -33.32 4.75
N ASP A 377 -33.40 -32.95 6.03
CA ASP A 377 -33.92 -31.67 6.51
C ASP A 377 -33.03 -30.53 6.05
N VAL A 378 -33.65 -29.57 5.36
CA VAL A 378 -32.99 -28.39 4.82
C VAL A 378 -33.81 -27.17 5.23
N ILE A 379 -33.15 -26.19 5.86
CA ILE A 379 -33.79 -24.92 6.20
C ILE A 379 -33.22 -23.87 5.25
N SER A 380 -34.09 -23.25 4.46
CA SER A 380 -33.75 -22.11 3.60
C SER A 380 -34.23 -20.82 4.28
N SER A 381 -33.36 -19.83 4.31
CA SER A 381 -33.66 -18.50 4.84
C SER A 381 -33.00 -17.44 3.95
N GLY A 382 -33.42 -16.19 4.08
CA GLY A 382 -32.82 -15.11 3.32
C GLY A 382 -33.28 -13.74 3.78
N PHE A 383 -32.50 -12.73 3.44
CA PHE A 383 -32.81 -11.34 3.74
C PHE A 383 -32.22 -10.43 2.66
N THR A 384 -32.77 -9.22 2.58
CA THR A 384 -32.27 -8.15 1.72
C THR A 384 -31.56 -7.10 2.56
N PHE A 385 -30.54 -6.46 1.99
CA PHE A 385 -29.78 -5.42 2.67
C PHE A 385 -29.45 -4.25 1.73
N PRO A 386 -29.37 -3.01 2.25
CA PRO A 386 -28.95 -1.86 1.45
C PRO A 386 -27.45 -1.97 1.10
N TYR A 387 -27.09 -1.63 -0.13
CA TYR A 387 -25.70 -1.63 -0.58
C TYR A 387 -25.48 -0.64 -1.72
N ASP A 388 -24.36 0.09 -1.68
CA ASP A 388 -23.98 1.06 -2.71
C ASP A 388 -22.95 0.44 -3.68
N THR A 389 -23.46 -0.04 -4.81
CA THR A 389 -22.65 -0.63 -5.88
C THR A 389 -21.74 0.37 -6.56
N VAL A 390 -22.07 1.66 -6.56
CA VAL A 390 -21.28 2.71 -7.21
C VAL A 390 -20.03 3.00 -6.38
N SER A 391 -20.15 3.07 -5.05
CA SER A 391 -19.03 3.36 -4.14
C SER A 391 -18.15 2.14 -3.85
N HIS A 392 -18.74 0.94 -3.78
CA HIS A 392 -18.05 -0.26 -3.31
C HIS A 392 -17.91 -1.38 -4.36
N GLY A 393 -18.44 -1.20 -5.57
CA GLY A 393 -18.30 -2.19 -6.64
C GLY A 393 -19.18 -3.42 -6.44
N THR A 394 -18.87 -4.50 -7.16
CA THR A 394 -19.62 -5.77 -7.15
C THR A 394 -19.12 -6.71 -6.06
N PHE A 395 -19.96 -7.67 -5.66
CA PHE A 395 -19.56 -8.74 -4.74
C PHE A 395 -18.59 -9.70 -5.42
N LEU A 396 -17.51 -10.07 -4.74
CA LEU A 396 -16.56 -11.09 -5.20
C LEU A 396 -16.55 -12.33 -4.31
N HIS A 397 -16.71 -12.15 -2.99
CA HIS A 397 -16.78 -13.25 -2.03
C HIS A 397 -17.69 -12.88 -0.86
N VAL A 398 -18.24 -13.89 -0.18
CA VAL A 398 -18.97 -13.72 1.08
C VAL A 398 -18.52 -14.76 2.10
N ALA A 399 -18.16 -14.34 3.30
CA ALA A 399 -17.99 -15.25 4.45
C ALA A 399 -19.21 -15.13 5.37
N GLY A 400 -19.99 -16.20 5.54
CA GLY A 400 -21.08 -16.23 6.52
C GLY A 400 -20.60 -16.60 7.91
N SER A 401 -21.32 -16.24 8.96
CA SER A 401 -21.03 -16.72 10.32
C SER A 401 -21.46 -18.18 10.50
N PRO A 402 -20.71 -19.00 11.26
CA PRO A 402 -21.10 -20.37 11.57
C PRO A 402 -22.29 -20.42 12.55
N THR A 403 -22.53 -19.34 13.28
CA THR A 403 -23.67 -19.16 14.17
C THR A 403 -24.78 -18.38 13.47
N LEU A 404 -26.02 -18.86 13.59
CA LEU A 404 -27.20 -18.20 13.06
C LEU A 404 -27.97 -17.51 14.18
N SER A 405 -28.65 -16.42 13.86
CA SER A 405 -29.61 -15.77 14.76
C SER A 405 -30.85 -16.64 15.00
N ASP A 406 -31.72 -16.22 15.94
CA ASP A 406 -33.01 -16.88 16.22
C ASP A 406 -33.90 -17.01 14.97
N LYS A 407 -33.71 -16.13 13.98
CA LYS A 407 -34.40 -16.13 12.68
C LYS A 407 -33.70 -16.96 11.62
N GLN A 408 -32.70 -17.77 11.98
CA GLN A 408 -31.85 -18.57 11.09
C GLN A 408 -31.00 -17.74 10.11
N LEU A 409 -30.71 -16.48 10.42
CA LEU A 409 -29.95 -15.59 9.52
C LEU A 409 -28.48 -15.48 9.97
N PRO A 410 -27.50 -15.58 9.05
CA PRO A 410 -26.09 -15.38 9.36
C PRO A 410 -25.70 -13.89 9.36
N THR A 411 -24.59 -13.58 10.05
CA THR A 411 -23.81 -12.37 9.77
C THR A 411 -22.94 -12.63 8.55
N LEU A 412 -22.85 -11.66 7.64
CA LEU A 412 -22.05 -11.77 6.42
C LEU A 412 -20.86 -10.83 6.47
N VAL A 413 -19.76 -11.24 5.86
CA VAL A 413 -18.60 -10.40 5.57
C VAL A 413 -18.38 -10.46 4.05
N LEU A 414 -18.59 -9.34 3.39
CA LEU A 414 -18.55 -9.21 1.94
C LEU A 414 -17.18 -8.68 1.52
N THR A 415 -16.57 -9.35 0.54
CA THR A 415 -15.39 -8.84 -0.18
C THR A 415 -15.84 -8.33 -1.54
N THR A 416 -15.43 -7.12 -1.91
CA THR A 416 -15.95 -6.41 -3.08
C THR A 416 -14.88 -6.11 -4.12
N SER A 417 -15.27 -5.82 -5.36
CA SER A 417 -14.35 -5.54 -6.47
C SER A 417 -13.59 -4.21 -6.33
N SER A 418 -14.10 -3.30 -5.50
CA SER A 418 -13.39 -2.06 -5.12
C SER A 418 -12.28 -2.28 -4.08
N GLY A 419 -12.13 -3.50 -3.55
CA GLY A 419 -11.21 -3.80 -2.46
C GLY A 419 -11.76 -3.50 -1.06
N ALA A 420 -13.06 -3.17 -0.92
CA ALA A 420 -13.68 -2.98 0.38
C ALA A 420 -14.10 -4.33 1.01
N ILE A 421 -13.97 -4.43 2.34
CA ILE A 421 -14.52 -5.51 3.17
C ILE A 421 -15.62 -4.93 4.05
N GLN A 422 -16.81 -5.53 4.03
CA GLN A 422 -17.98 -5.01 4.73
C GLN A 422 -18.68 -6.07 5.56
N ARG A 423 -18.97 -5.76 6.82
CA ARG A 423 -19.87 -6.57 7.65
C ARG A 423 -21.32 -6.19 7.38
N MET A 424 -22.15 -7.17 7.08
CA MET A 424 -23.58 -6.99 6.86
C MET A 424 -24.41 -7.92 7.75
N GLU A 425 -25.41 -7.35 8.42
CA GLU A 425 -26.36 -8.10 9.23
C GLU A 425 -27.77 -7.51 9.02
N LEU A 426 -28.63 -8.23 8.30
CA LEU A 426 -29.98 -7.80 7.96
C LEU A 426 -30.04 -6.37 7.37
N ASP A 427 -30.61 -5.40 8.10
CA ASP A 427 -30.76 -3.99 7.73
C ASP A 427 -29.67 -3.09 8.36
N LYS A 428 -28.78 -3.65 9.17
CA LYS A 428 -27.74 -2.91 9.89
C LYS A 428 -26.38 -3.15 9.24
N PRO A 429 -25.86 -2.20 8.43
CA PRO A 429 -24.46 -2.23 8.05
C PRO A 429 -23.60 -2.15 9.32
N GLY A 430 -22.61 -3.04 9.43
CA GLY A 430 -21.69 -3.05 10.55
C GLY A 430 -20.56 -2.06 10.32
N TRP A 431 -19.39 -2.58 9.97
CA TRP A 431 -18.20 -1.81 9.65
C TRP A 431 -17.79 -1.99 8.19
N ILE A 432 -17.02 -1.03 7.68
CA ILE A 432 -16.44 -1.03 6.33
C ILE A 432 -14.95 -0.80 6.47
N ARG A 433 -14.15 -1.62 5.78
CA ARG A 433 -12.70 -1.44 5.64
C ARG A 433 -12.38 -1.23 4.18
N GLU A 434 -11.69 -0.13 3.89
CA GLU A 434 -11.26 0.23 2.52
C GLU A 434 -9.84 -0.27 2.27
N GLU A 435 -9.68 -1.56 1.98
CA GLU A 435 -8.35 -2.18 1.78
C GLU A 435 -7.70 -1.78 0.44
N SER A 436 -8.42 -1.05 -0.42
CA SER A 436 -7.84 -0.43 -1.62
C SER A 436 -6.78 0.64 -1.29
N LEU A 437 -6.82 1.22 -0.08
CA LEU A 437 -5.80 2.15 0.40
C LEU A 437 -4.42 1.50 0.60
N ALA A 438 -4.32 0.17 0.64
CA ALA A 438 -3.05 -0.56 0.66
C ALA A 438 -2.37 -0.63 -0.73
N ASP A 439 -2.98 -0.04 -1.75
CA ASP A 439 -2.48 0.03 -3.12
C ASP A 439 -2.60 1.45 -3.69
N ILE A 440 -2.23 2.44 -2.87
CA ILE A 440 -2.10 3.84 -3.30
C ILE A 440 -0.99 3.91 -4.35
N LYS A 441 -1.36 4.37 -5.55
CA LYS A 441 -0.42 4.63 -6.64
C LYS A 441 0.22 6.02 -6.50
N ALA A 442 -0.60 7.02 -6.18
CA ALA A 442 -0.17 8.40 -6.05
C ALA A 442 -0.94 9.11 -4.93
N ALA A 443 -0.25 9.97 -4.19
CA ALA A 443 -0.84 10.83 -3.19
C ALA A 443 -0.29 12.26 -3.28
N ARG A 444 -1.11 13.26 -2.95
CA ARG A 444 -0.73 14.68 -2.91
C ARG A 444 -1.34 15.38 -1.70
N PHE A 445 -0.55 16.24 -1.08
CA PHE A 445 -1.05 17.20 -0.11
C PHE A 445 -1.68 18.38 -0.84
N VAL A 446 -2.85 18.80 -0.37
CA VAL A 446 -3.57 19.99 -0.83
C VAL A 446 -3.68 20.95 0.36
N ASP A 447 -3.21 22.17 0.16
CA ASP A 447 -3.32 23.22 1.16
C ASP A 447 -4.76 23.70 1.30
N LEU A 448 -5.16 23.99 2.54
CA LEU A 448 -6.49 24.49 2.87
C LEU A 448 -6.53 26.04 2.80
N GLY A 449 -7.69 26.59 2.45
CA GLY A 449 -7.96 28.04 2.39
C GLY A 449 -8.16 28.67 3.78
N GLU A 450 -8.06 30.00 3.89
CA GLU A 450 -8.26 30.69 5.17
C GLU A 450 -9.75 30.69 5.61
N PRO A 451 -10.06 30.50 6.91
CA PRO A 451 -11.43 30.59 7.40
C PRO A 451 -11.95 32.05 7.36
N GLU A 452 -13.15 32.24 6.81
CA GLU A 452 -13.98 33.47 6.83
C GLU A 452 -13.43 34.75 6.14
N THR A 453 -12.26 34.73 5.51
CA THR A 453 -11.73 35.87 4.72
C THR A 453 -11.94 35.76 3.21
N GLU A 454 -12.33 34.59 2.69
CA GLU A 454 -12.43 34.37 1.23
C GLU A 454 -13.57 35.17 0.57
N GLU A 455 -14.75 35.25 1.20
CA GLU A 455 -15.85 36.09 0.68
C GLU A 455 -15.59 37.59 0.83
N VAL A 456 -14.72 37.99 1.77
CA VAL A 456 -14.50 39.40 2.12
C VAL A 456 -13.32 39.97 1.33
N ARG A 457 -12.42 39.16 0.78
CA ARG A 457 -11.17 39.63 0.15
C ARG A 457 -11.37 40.37 -1.17
N GLU A 458 -12.29 39.91 -2.02
CA GLU A 458 -12.67 40.64 -3.24
C GLU A 458 -13.37 41.97 -2.88
N VAL A 459 -14.19 41.96 -1.83
CA VAL A 459 -14.84 43.17 -1.28
C VAL A 459 -13.81 44.15 -0.68
N LEU A 460 -12.74 43.65 -0.06
CA LEU A 460 -11.66 44.44 0.55
C LEU A 460 -10.68 45.01 -0.48
N ALA A 461 -10.51 44.37 -1.64
CA ALA A 461 -9.59 44.82 -2.69
C ALA A 461 -10.09 46.11 -3.37
N GLU A 462 -11.41 46.30 -3.43
CA GLU A 462 -12.06 47.52 -3.96
C GLU A 462 -12.48 48.51 -2.86
N GLU A 463 -12.16 48.23 -1.58
CA GLU A 463 -12.62 49.03 -0.44
C GLU A 463 -11.90 50.39 -0.39
N THR A 464 -12.67 51.48 -0.40
CA THR A 464 -12.12 52.83 -0.19
C THR A 464 -11.64 53.03 1.25
N PHE A 465 -10.72 53.98 1.48
CA PHE A 465 -10.23 54.31 2.83
C PHE A 465 -11.36 54.55 3.86
N ALA A 466 -12.46 55.20 3.43
CA ALA A 466 -13.61 55.45 4.29
C ALA A 466 -14.38 54.17 4.64
N GLY A 467 -14.54 53.23 3.68
CA GLY A 467 -15.10 51.91 3.93
C GLY A 467 -14.28 51.14 4.97
N ARG A 468 -12.96 51.13 4.79
CA ARG A 468 -12.01 50.51 5.72
C ARG A 468 -12.11 51.09 7.13
N LEU A 469 -12.17 52.42 7.25
CA LEU A 469 -12.31 53.09 8.55
C LEU A 469 -13.64 52.75 9.24
N GLY A 470 -14.73 52.73 8.47
CA GLY A 470 -16.05 52.29 8.94
C GLY A 470 -16.03 50.85 9.45
N ARG A 471 -15.40 49.93 8.72
CA ARG A 471 -15.23 48.53 9.14
C ARG A 471 -14.39 48.41 10.41
N HIS A 472 -13.24 49.10 10.51
CA HIS A 472 -12.42 49.05 11.71
C HIS A 472 -13.13 49.63 12.95
N LEU A 473 -13.92 50.69 12.78
CA LEU A 473 -14.78 51.21 13.85
C LEU A 473 -15.87 50.22 14.25
N ALA A 474 -16.47 49.53 13.27
CA ALA A 474 -17.46 48.49 13.52
C ALA A 474 -16.84 47.27 14.22
N GLU A 475 -15.62 46.85 13.87
CA GLU A 475 -14.86 45.78 14.52
C GLU A 475 -14.40 46.16 15.94
N LEU A 476 -14.25 47.45 16.24
CA LEU A 476 -13.86 47.93 17.56
C LEU A 476 -14.86 47.51 18.65
N LYS A 477 -16.12 47.25 18.30
CA LYS A 477 -17.15 46.72 19.22
C LYS A 477 -16.75 45.34 19.78
N ASP A 478 -15.98 44.57 19.02
CA ASP A 478 -15.55 43.22 19.36
C ASP A 478 -14.19 43.19 20.08
N LEU A 479 -13.55 44.36 20.25
CA LEU A 479 -12.25 44.51 20.91
C LEU A 479 -12.21 43.96 22.35
N PRO A 480 -13.22 44.20 23.22
CA PRO A 480 -13.19 43.64 24.58
C PRO A 480 -13.18 42.10 24.57
N SER A 481 -14.04 41.51 23.74
CA SER A 481 -14.11 40.06 23.52
C SER A 481 -12.81 39.51 22.93
N TYR A 482 -12.19 40.25 22.01
CA TYR A 482 -10.87 39.94 21.47
C TYR A 482 -9.79 39.96 22.56
N LEU A 483 -9.72 40.98 23.41
CA LEU A 483 -8.70 41.09 24.48
C LEU A 483 -8.80 39.94 25.48
N ILE A 484 -10.01 39.53 25.85
CA ILE A 484 -10.23 38.36 26.72
C ILE A 484 -9.75 37.08 26.03
N ARG A 485 -10.11 36.88 24.75
CA ARG A 485 -9.64 35.75 23.95
C ARG A 485 -8.12 35.76 23.77
N PHE A 486 -7.52 36.93 23.57
CA PHE A 486 -6.07 37.10 23.45
C PHE A 486 -5.37 36.73 24.74
N ALA A 487 -5.82 37.21 25.91
CA ALA A 487 -5.23 36.85 27.19
C ALA A 487 -5.29 35.32 27.41
N ARG A 488 -6.45 34.70 27.15
CA ARG A 488 -6.63 33.25 27.25
C ARG A 488 -5.71 32.49 26.28
N ARG A 489 -5.67 32.90 25.01
CA ARG A 489 -4.77 32.33 23.98
C ARG A 489 -3.32 32.50 24.38
N PHE A 490 -2.89 33.66 24.85
CA PHE A 490 -1.51 33.91 25.25
C PHE A 490 -1.09 32.97 26.38
N THR A 491 -1.92 32.79 27.41
CA THR A 491 -1.61 31.90 28.55
C THR A 491 -1.70 30.40 28.23
N ALA A 492 -2.55 30.00 27.29
CA ALA A 492 -2.82 28.59 26.98
C ALA A 492 -2.16 28.08 25.69
N ALA A 493 -1.71 28.95 24.79
CA ALA A 493 -1.11 28.55 23.52
C ALA A 493 0.32 28.04 23.72
N SER A 494 0.58 26.86 23.21
CA SER A 494 1.87 26.18 23.13
C SER A 494 1.98 25.54 21.74
N TYR A 495 3.18 25.15 21.32
CA TYR A 495 3.40 24.37 20.10
C TYR A 495 2.55 23.10 20.09
N THR A 496 2.56 22.33 21.20
CA THR A 496 1.67 21.16 21.41
C THR A 496 0.19 21.49 21.22
N SER A 497 -0.29 22.62 21.72
CA SER A 497 -1.68 23.03 21.55
C SER A 497 -2.02 23.43 20.12
N ALA A 498 -1.06 23.99 19.38
CA ALA A 498 -1.22 24.39 17.99
C ALA A 498 -1.31 23.17 17.05
N LEU A 499 -0.64 22.08 17.42
CA LEU A 499 -0.73 20.81 16.72
C LEU A 499 -2.06 20.08 16.97
N ARG A 500 -2.79 20.41 18.04
CA ARG A 500 -4.15 19.90 18.30
C ARG A 500 -5.16 20.68 17.46
N VAL A 501 -5.28 20.27 16.21
CA VAL A 501 -6.27 20.78 15.26
C VAL A 501 -7.59 20.05 15.37
N THR A 502 -8.67 20.74 15.03
CA THR A 502 -10.00 20.14 14.88
C THR A 502 -10.03 19.29 13.63
N PRO A 503 -10.49 18.03 13.69
CA PRO A 503 -10.63 17.20 12.50
C PRO A 503 -11.42 17.89 11.38
N LEU A 504 -10.98 17.68 10.15
CA LEU A 504 -11.70 18.18 8.98
C LEU A 504 -13.05 17.47 8.85
N ASN A 505 -14.01 18.17 8.28
CA ASN A 505 -15.26 17.58 7.82
C ASN A 505 -15.66 18.24 6.49
N THR A 506 -16.71 17.73 5.85
CA THR A 506 -17.17 18.22 4.53
C THR A 506 -17.62 19.69 4.54
N THR A 507 -17.94 20.26 5.71
CA THR A 507 -18.35 21.66 5.89
C THR A 507 -17.23 22.56 6.43
N HIS A 508 -16.12 21.98 6.86
CA HIS A 508 -15.03 22.65 7.57
C HIS A 508 -13.71 22.19 6.95
N LEU A 509 -13.41 22.77 5.79
CA LEU A 509 -12.18 22.56 5.01
C LEU A 509 -11.34 23.84 5.00
N HIS A 510 -11.07 24.37 6.19
CA HIS A 510 -10.27 25.58 6.36
C HIS A 510 -8.95 25.28 7.06
N ARG A 511 -7.96 26.08 6.73
CA ARG A 511 -6.60 26.00 7.25
C ARG A 511 -6.54 26.38 8.72
N ASP A 512 -5.65 25.70 9.44
CA ASP A 512 -5.19 26.19 10.73
C ASP A 512 -4.19 27.36 10.58
N GLN A 513 -3.84 27.98 11.70
CA GLN A 513 -2.96 29.15 11.72
C GLN A 513 -1.58 28.87 11.11
N PHE A 514 -1.02 27.68 11.31
CA PHE A 514 0.35 27.32 10.97
C PHE A 514 0.44 26.34 9.78
N GLY A 515 -0.69 25.92 9.22
CA GLY A 515 -0.74 24.99 8.09
C GLY A 515 -0.26 23.59 8.46
N PHE A 516 -0.50 23.16 9.69
CA PHE A 516 -0.24 21.79 10.11
C PHE A 516 -1.29 20.82 9.59
N GLN A 517 -2.50 21.29 9.29
CA GLN A 517 -3.57 20.47 8.72
C GLN A 517 -3.73 20.75 7.24
N LYS A 518 -3.68 19.68 6.46
CA LYS A 518 -3.86 19.66 5.01
C LYS A 518 -4.88 18.59 4.62
N LEU A 519 -5.40 18.70 3.41
CA LEU A 519 -6.18 17.62 2.80
C LEU A 519 -5.23 16.69 2.05
N LEU A 520 -5.28 15.39 2.33
CA LEU A 520 -4.44 14.40 1.67
C LEU A 520 -5.27 13.66 0.63
N ILE A 521 -5.00 13.90 -0.64
CA ILE A 521 -5.67 13.17 -1.74
C ILE A 521 -4.83 11.96 -2.11
N ALA A 522 -5.40 10.77 -1.95
CA ALA A 522 -4.76 9.50 -2.26
C ALA A 522 -5.58 8.77 -3.32
N ALA A 523 -4.93 8.35 -4.40
CA ALA A 523 -5.57 7.57 -5.45
C ALA A 523 -4.97 6.17 -5.52
N THR A 524 -5.86 5.18 -5.53
CA THR A 524 -5.52 3.76 -5.59
C THR A 524 -5.30 3.33 -7.02
N ALA A 525 -4.49 2.30 -7.23
CA ALA A 525 -4.19 1.80 -8.57
C ALA A 525 -5.45 1.46 -9.38
N LYS A 526 -6.52 1.01 -8.72
CA LYS A 526 -7.79 0.58 -9.34
C LYS A 526 -8.81 1.69 -9.60
N GLY A 527 -8.46 2.96 -9.49
CA GLY A 527 -9.38 4.03 -9.87
C GLY A 527 -10.28 4.57 -8.74
N LYS A 528 -9.98 4.26 -7.47
CA LYS A 528 -10.67 4.89 -6.33
C LYS A 528 -9.81 6.01 -5.74
N VAL A 529 -10.40 7.17 -5.54
CA VAL A 529 -9.75 8.37 -5.00
C VAL A 529 -10.36 8.71 -3.66
N PHE A 530 -9.50 9.01 -2.69
CA PHE A 530 -9.86 9.35 -1.33
C PHE A 530 -9.32 10.73 -0.98
N ALA A 531 -10.12 11.52 -0.26
CA ALA A 531 -9.63 12.63 0.53
C ALA A 531 -9.56 12.22 2.00
N LEU A 532 -8.37 12.25 2.56
CA LEU A 532 -8.10 11.93 3.95
C LEU A 532 -7.74 13.22 4.70
N ASP A 533 -8.23 13.35 5.93
CA ASP A 533 -7.73 14.38 6.85
C ASP A 533 -6.32 14.00 7.30
N SER A 534 -5.34 14.86 7.02
CA SER A 534 -3.97 14.64 7.48
C SER A 534 -3.81 14.60 9.00
N SER A 535 -4.79 15.11 9.77
CA SER A 535 -4.73 15.12 11.23
C SER A 535 -4.98 13.77 11.90
N ASN A 536 -5.86 12.94 11.33
CA ASN A 536 -6.33 11.68 11.93
C ASN A 536 -6.53 10.53 10.95
N GLY A 537 -6.32 10.74 9.65
CA GLY A 537 -6.49 9.73 8.59
C GLY A 537 -7.94 9.42 8.22
N ALA A 538 -8.92 10.16 8.76
CA ALA A 538 -10.34 9.93 8.46
C ALA A 538 -10.66 10.28 7.00
N THR A 539 -11.46 9.44 6.35
CA THR A 539 -11.96 9.71 5.01
C THR A 539 -13.03 10.80 5.04
N ILE A 540 -12.78 11.92 4.35
CA ILE A 540 -13.73 13.03 4.18
C ILE A 540 -14.70 12.72 3.05
N TRP A 541 -14.17 12.24 1.92
CA TRP A 541 -14.94 11.74 0.79
C TRP A 541 -14.14 10.69 0.03
N SER A 542 -14.84 9.84 -0.73
CA SER A 542 -14.24 8.90 -1.68
C SER A 542 -15.03 8.87 -2.99
N LYS A 543 -14.34 8.69 -4.12
CA LYS A 543 -14.95 8.63 -5.46
C LYS A 543 -14.30 7.56 -6.32
N ASN A 544 -15.11 6.85 -7.10
CA ASN A 544 -14.64 5.93 -8.13
C ASN A 544 -14.59 6.64 -9.48
N LEU A 545 -13.51 6.42 -10.24
CA LEU A 545 -13.33 6.97 -11.59
C LEU A 545 -13.87 6.06 -12.69
N GLY A 546 -14.16 4.80 -12.37
CA GLY A 546 -14.67 3.82 -13.32
C GLY A 546 -15.27 2.60 -12.63
N LEU A 547 -15.82 1.69 -13.42
CA LEU A 547 -16.46 0.49 -12.92
C LEU A 547 -15.42 -0.54 -12.47
N THR A 548 -15.78 -1.30 -11.44
CA THR A 548 -15.00 -2.43 -10.95
C THR A 548 -15.85 -3.69 -11.01
N SER A 549 -15.31 -4.74 -11.61
CA SER A 549 -16.00 -6.02 -11.80
C SER A 549 -15.14 -7.19 -11.33
N GLU A 550 -15.66 -8.41 -11.46
CA GLU A 550 -14.91 -9.66 -11.25
C GLU A 550 -13.64 -9.75 -12.12
N LYS A 551 -13.64 -9.12 -13.30
CA LYS A 551 -12.49 -9.10 -14.22
C LYS A 551 -11.45 -8.02 -13.88
N GLY A 552 -11.70 -7.19 -12.87
CA GLY A 552 -10.86 -6.07 -12.48
C GLY A 552 -11.52 -4.70 -12.68
N SER A 553 -10.71 -3.66 -12.56
CA SER A 553 -11.13 -2.26 -12.76
C SER A 553 -10.95 -1.84 -14.22
N GLU A 554 -11.87 -1.03 -14.72
CA GLU A 554 -11.72 -0.36 -16.02
C GLU A 554 -10.62 0.71 -16.00
N ILE A 555 -10.29 1.23 -14.83
CA ILE A 555 -9.37 2.36 -14.65
C ILE A 555 -8.14 1.92 -13.87
N GLU A 556 -6.98 2.19 -14.46
CA GLU A 556 -5.67 2.06 -13.82
C GLU A 556 -5.06 3.46 -13.65
N ILE A 557 -5.05 3.99 -12.42
CA ILE A 557 -4.46 5.31 -12.13
C ILE A 557 -2.95 5.21 -12.24
N GLN A 558 -2.33 6.26 -12.77
CA GLN A 558 -0.89 6.30 -12.95
C GLN A 558 -0.23 7.38 -12.10
N ASP A 559 -0.74 8.62 -12.12
CA ASP A 559 -0.27 9.70 -11.23
C ASP A 559 -1.30 10.85 -11.08
N ILE A 560 -1.03 11.78 -10.16
CA ILE A 560 -1.84 12.95 -9.81
C ILE A 560 -0.96 14.20 -9.71
N TRP A 561 -1.42 15.34 -10.21
CA TRP A 561 -0.76 16.63 -10.06
C TRP A 561 -1.70 17.66 -9.46
N ASN A 562 -1.18 18.46 -8.52
CA ASN A 562 -1.84 19.70 -8.13
C ASN A 562 -1.64 20.71 -9.25
N VAL A 563 -2.73 21.08 -9.93
CA VAL A 563 -2.71 21.96 -11.10
C VAL A 563 -3.28 23.33 -10.80
N ARG A 564 -3.88 23.53 -9.63
CA ARG A 564 -4.33 24.84 -9.16
C ARG A 564 -4.43 24.82 -7.65
N ASP A 565 -3.68 25.70 -7.00
CA ASP A 565 -3.77 25.88 -5.57
C ASP A 565 -5.06 26.61 -5.17
N GLY A 566 -5.47 26.44 -3.92
CA GLY A 566 -6.63 27.12 -3.35
C GLY A 566 -6.42 28.61 -3.05
N GLU A 567 -5.28 29.20 -3.45
CA GLU A 567 -4.97 30.60 -3.15
C GLU A 567 -5.87 31.56 -3.93
N GLY A 568 -6.38 32.59 -3.24
CA GLY A 568 -7.18 33.66 -3.85
C GLY A 568 -8.66 33.34 -4.05
N GLY A 569 -9.24 32.43 -3.25
CA GLY A 569 -10.68 32.13 -3.26
C GLY A 569 -11.12 31.20 -4.40
N ARG A 570 -10.16 30.52 -5.06
CA ARG A 570 -10.44 29.50 -6.08
C ARG A 570 -10.40 28.12 -5.44
N GLU A 571 -11.26 27.23 -5.91
CA GLU A 571 -11.23 25.84 -5.46
C GLU A 571 -9.94 25.15 -5.96
N PRO A 572 -9.21 24.42 -5.08
CA PRO A 572 -8.03 23.68 -5.47
C PRO A 572 -8.39 22.55 -6.44
N MET A 573 -7.59 22.41 -7.50
CA MET A 573 -7.84 21.48 -8.59
C MET A 573 -6.66 20.55 -8.81
N LEU A 574 -6.97 19.26 -8.94
CA LEU A 574 -6.02 18.20 -9.24
C LEU A 574 -6.29 17.66 -10.64
N ALA A 575 -5.22 17.31 -11.36
CA ALA A 575 -5.29 16.54 -12.59
C ALA A 575 -4.90 15.09 -12.29
N ILE A 576 -5.72 14.13 -12.72
CA ILE A 576 -5.47 12.69 -12.58
C ILE A 576 -5.29 12.11 -13.97
N LEU A 577 -4.20 11.37 -14.17
CA LEU A 577 -3.96 10.62 -15.41
C LEU A 577 -4.14 9.13 -15.15
N ALA A 578 -4.91 8.48 -16.00
CA ALA A 578 -5.22 7.07 -15.87
C ALA A 578 -5.28 6.38 -17.24
N THR A 579 -5.13 5.07 -17.22
CA THR A 579 -5.41 4.21 -18.37
C THR A 579 -6.80 3.62 -18.21
N LYS A 580 -7.64 3.77 -19.24
CA LYS A 580 -8.97 3.15 -19.32
C LYS A 580 -8.92 1.97 -20.27
N THR A 581 -9.31 0.79 -19.78
CA THR A 581 -9.36 -0.45 -20.55
C THR A 581 -10.81 -0.91 -20.66
N VAL A 582 -11.34 -0.97 -21.89
CA VAL A 582 -12.69 -1.47 -22.18
C VAL A 582 -12.58 -2.49 -23.31
N GLY A 583 -12.81 -3.77 -22.99
CA GLY A 583 -12.50 -4.87 -23.90
C GLY A 583 -10.99 -4.91 -24.18
N ASP A 584 -10.62 -4.98 -25.46
CA ASP A 584 -9.21 -4.99 -25.89
C ASP A 584 -8.64 -3.57 -26.13
N VAL A 585 -9.47 -2.54 -26.00
CA VAL A 585 -9.06 -1.16 -26.29
C VAL A 585 -8.53 -0.50 -25.03
N VAL A 586 -7.29 -0.01 -25.11
CA VAL A 586 -6.60 0.70 -24.03
C VAL A 586 -6.44 2.16 -24.43
N LYS A 587 -6.89 3.09 -23.59
CA LYS A 587 -6.81 4.54 -23.84
C LYS A 587 -6.23 5.27 -22.64
N THR A 588 -5.46 6.32 -22.89
CA THR A 588 -5.05 7.25 -21.83
C THR A 588 -6.14 8.32 -21.65
N VAL A 589 -6.61 8.48 -20.42
CA VAL A 589 -7.67 9.41 -20.03
C VAL A 589 -7.21 10.32 -18.90
N ALA A 590 -7.68 11.57 -18.91
CA ALA A 590 -7.36 12.54 -17.87
C ALA A 590 -8.62 13.14 -17.25
N TYR A 591 -8.53 13.48 -15.96
CA TYR A 591 -9.63 14.03 -15.16
C TYR A 591 -9.16 15.29 -14.44
N HIS A 592 -10.05 16.28 -14.29
CA HIS A 592 -9.89 17.34 -13.30
C HIS A 592 -10.80 17.06 -12.12
N LEU A 593 -10.23 17.09 -10.93
CA LEU A 593 -10.87 16.83 -9.67
C LEU A 593 -10.79 18.09 -8.80
N ASP A 594 -11.92 18.54 -8.28
CA ASP A 594 -11.97 19.47 -7.15
C ASP A 594 -11.58 18.71 -5.88
N ALA A 595 -10.51 19.15 -5.22
CA ALA A 595 -9.98 18.46 -4.06
C ALA A 595 -10.91 18.52 -2.84
N TYR A 596 -11.71 19.59 -2.68
CA TYR A 596 -12.57 19.76 -1.52
C TYR A 596 -13.85 18.94 -1.62
N THR A 597 -14.49 18.95 -2.79
CA THR A 597 -15.80 18.29 -2.99
C THR A 597 -15.67 16.87 -3.55
N GLY A 598 -14.53 16.55 -4.15
CA GLY A 598 -14.35 15.32 -4.93
C GLY A 598 -15.11 15.32 -6.26
N LEU A 599 -15.66 16.46 -6.68
CA LEU A 599 -16.37 16.57 -7.95
C LEU A 599 -15.37 16.53 -9.12
N ILE A 600 -15.73 15.78 -10.14
CA ILE A 600 -14.92 15.62 -11.34
C ILE A 600 -15.55 16.41 -12.46
N SER A 601 -14.76 17.26 -13.10
CA SER A 601 -15.21 18.08 -14.21
C SER A 601 -15.40 17.23 -15.47
N GLY A 602 -16.50 17.48 -16.20
CA GLY A 602 -16.77 16.87 -17.49
C GLY A 602 -18.07 16.08 -17.52
N GLU A 603 -18.20 15.23 -18.55
CA GLU A 603 -19.37 14.38 -18.74
C GLU A 603 -19.34 13.18 -17.79
N VAL A 604 -20.51 12.85 -17.27
CA VAL A 604 -20.76 11.64 -16.48
C VAL A 604 -21.61 10.68 -17.29
N ASP A 605 -21.43 9.39 -17.05
CA ASP A 605 -22.27 8.35 -17.62
C ASP A 605 -23.72 8.51 -17.10
N PRO A 606 -24.73 8.47 -17.98
CA PRO A 606 -26.12 8.72 -17.60
C PRO A 606 -26.75 7.62 -16.75
N VAL A 607 -26.15 6.41 -16.71
CA VAL A 607 -26.69 5.23 -16.01
C VAL A 607 -26.07 5.09 -14.63
N ASN A 608 -24.74 5.15 -14.53
CA ASN A 608 -24.02 4.91 -13.28
C ASN A 608 -23.45 6.19 -12.63
N HIS A 609 -23.58 7.35 -13.30
CA HIS A 609 -23.11 8.65 -12.83
C HIS A 609 -21.59 8.73 -12.55
N LEU A 610 -20.81 7.79 -13.09
CA LEU A 610 -19.35 7.81 -13.02
C LEU A 610 -18.76 8.76 -14.08
N PRO A 611 -17.61 9.38 -13.81
CA PRO A 611 -16.96 10.31 -14.74
C PRO A 611 -16.42 9.56 -15.97
N LEU A 612 -16.68 10.07 -17.17
CA LEU A 612 -16.15 9.47 -18.39
C LEU A 612 -14.66 9.78 -18.60
N GLY A 613 -14.20 10.93 -18.12
CA GLY A 613 -12.85 11.44 -18.34
C GLY A 613 -12.62 11.95 -19.76
N LYS A 614 -11.55 12.71 -19.97
CA LYS A 614 -11.14 13.18 -21.29
C LYS A 614 -10.12 12.23 -21.88
N THR A 615 -10.48 11.53 -22.96
CA THR A 615 -9.52 10.73 -23.74
C THR A 615 -8.50 11.62 -24.41
N LEU A 616 -7.21 11.32 -24.22
CA LEU A 616 -6.09 12.00 -24.86
C LEU A 616 -5.65 11.27 -26.13
N PHE A 617 -5.37 9.98 -26.03
CA PHE A 617 -4.94 9.12 -27.15
C PHE A 617 -5.13 7.62 -26.82
N GLU A 618 -4.97 6.75 -27.82
CA GLU A 618 -4.98 5.30 -27.64
C GLU A 618 -3.60 4.78 -27.20
N GLY A 619 -3.58 3.79 -26.32
CA GLY A 619 -2.37 3.25 -25.67
C GLY A 619 -2.10 3.84 -24.29
N ARG A 620 -1.04 3.33 -23.65
CA ARG A 620 -0.54 3.77 -22.35
C ARG A 620 0.45 4.91 -22.54
N TYR A 621 0.34 6.01 -21.79
CA TYR A 621 1.33 7.08 -21.86
C TYR A 621 2.71 6.61 -21.34
N GLN A 622 3.77 7.29 -21.76
CA GLN A 622 5.14 7.00 -21.35
C GLN A 622 5.61 7.88 -20.18
N ASP A 623 5.32 9.18 -20.26
CA ASP A 623 5.67 10.15 -19.22
C ASP A 623 4.68 11.33 -19.22
N ALA A 624 4.61 12.07 -18.11
CA ALA A 624 3.78 13.26 -17.97
C ALA A 624 4.35 14.26 -16.95
N PHE A 625 4.27 15.55 -17.26
CA PHE A 625 4.82 16.61 -16.42
C PHE A 625 4.08 17.95 -16.60
N PRO A 626 4.08 18.83 -15.58
CA PRO A 626 3.46 20.14 -15.68
C PRO A 626 4.26 21.09 -16.59
N LEU A 627 3.54 21.89 -17.37
CA LEU A 627 4.08 22.94 -18.22
C LEU A 627 3.91 24.31 -17.54
N PRO A 628 4.76 25.31 -17.85
CA PRO A 628 4.66 26.67 -17.31
C PRO A 628 3.55 27.50 -17.98
N PHE A 629 2.39 26.88 -18.26
CA PHE A 629 1.25 27.51 -18.90
C PHE A 629 -0.04 27.25 -18.11
N GLU A 630 -0.85 28.29 -17.96
CA GLU A 630 -2.21 28.15 -17.49
C GLU A 630 -3.17 27.91 -18.65
N ASN A 631 -4.15 27.03 -18.44
CA ASN A 631 -5.21 26.81 -19.39
C ASN A 631 -6.08 28.05 -19.55
N CYS A 632 -6.53 28.26 -20.78
CA CYS A 632 -7.29 29.43 -21.21
C CYS A 632 -8.64 29.58 -20.51
N GLY A 633 -9.31 28.47 -20.20
CA GLY A 633 -10.59 28.43 -19.49
C GLY A 633 -10.43 28.12 -18.01
N THR A 634 -9.88 26.95 -17.68
CA THR A 634 -9.86 26.45 -16.29
C THR A 634 -8.86 27.16 -15.39
N LYS A 635 -7.89 27.90 -15.96
CA LYS A 635 -6.74 28.48 -15.23
C LYS A 635 -5.92 27.45 -14.45
N ALA A 636 -6.07 26.17 -14.79
CA ALA A 636 -5.23 25.11 -14.25
C ALA A 636 -3.91 25.05 -15.03
N THR A 637 -2.82 24.72 -14.36
CA THR A 637 -1.54 24.37 -14.98
C THR A 637 -1.75 23.24 -15.99
N VAL A 638 -1.24 23.41 -17.20
CA VAL A 638 -1.38 22.44 -18.27
C VAL A 638 -0.34 21.34 -18.10
N LEU A 639 -0.74 20.08 -18.25
CA LEU A 639 0.14 18.92 -18.29
C LEU A 639 0.53 18.59 -19.73
N ALA A 640 1.80 18.27 -19.93
CA ALA A 640 2.28 17.52 -21.08
C ALA A 640 2.14 16.03 -20.79
N VAL A 641 1.65 15.26 -21.77
CA VAL A 641 1.48 13.81 -21.69
C VAL A 641 2.07 13.18 -22.95
N ILE A 642 3.03 12.28 -22.79
CA ILE A 642 3.77 11.66 -23.89
C ILE A 642 3.13 10.33 -24.27
N ASP A 643 2.78 10.17 -25.55
CA ASP A 643 2.17 8.95 -26.08
C ASP A 643 3.22 7.87 -26.43
N PRO A 644 2.80 6.62 -26.77
CA PRO A 644 3.71 5.57 -27.22
C PRO A 644 4.53 5.90 -28.48
N ALA A 645 4.11 6.86 -29.28
CA ALA A 645 4.81 7.32 -30.47
C ALA A 645 5.80 8.47 -30.17
N ASN A 646 6.01 8.80 -28.89
CA ASN A 646 6.81 9.92 -28.40
C ASN A 646 6.28 11.29 -28.85
N SER A 647 4.97 11.42 -29.02
CA SER A 647 4.32 12.71 -29.27
C SER A 647 3.80 13.29 -27.97
N LEU A 648 4.02 14.59 -27.77
CA LEU A 648 3.54 15.36 -26.64
C LEU A 648 2.12 15.84 -26.90
N HIS A 649 1.21 15.52 -26.00
CA HIS A 649 -0.17 16.01 -25.98
C HIS A 649 -0.37 16.91 -24.76
N ILE A 650 -1.28 17.88 -24.84
CA ILE A 650 -1.57 18.80 -23.72
C ILE A 650 -2.93 18.57 -23.09
N PHE A 651 -2.99 18.61 -21.77
CA PHE A 651 -4.23 18.52 -21.00
C PHE A 651 -4.28 19.58 -19.89
N PRO A 652 -5.37 20.37 -19.79
CA PRO A 652 -6.48 20.49 -20.73
C PRO A 652 -6.07 21.21 -22.04
N PRO A 653 -6.70 20.86 -23.18
CA PRO A 653 -6.35 21.42 -24.48
C PRO A 653 -6.60 22.93 -24.56
N CYS A 654 -5.61 23.70 -25.04
CA CYS A 654 -5.82 25.09 -25.46
C CYS A 654 -4.91 25.50 -26.63
N LYS A 655 -5.49 26.12 -27.66
CA LYS A 655 -4.76 26.64 -28.83
C LYS A 655 -3.72 27.71 -28.48
N LYS A 656 -4.00 28.61 -27.52
CA LYS A 656 -3.05 29.63 -27.08
C LYS A 656 -1.83 29.01 -26.39
N VAL A 657 -2.06 27.96 -25.59
CA VAL A 657 -0.98 27.20 -24.95
C VAL A 657 -0.17 26.46 -26.00
N ALA A 658 -0.84 25.87 -26.99
CA ALA A 658 -0.17 25.19 -28.09
C ALA A 658 0.79 26.14 -28.84
N ALA A 659 0.32 27.34 -29.21
CA ALA A 659 1.15 28.36 -29.84
C ALA A 659 2.31 28.81 -28.94
N GLY A 660 2.08 28.91 -27.63
CA GLY A 660 3.13 29.21 -26.65
C GLY A 660 4.19 28.12 -26.56
N ILE A 661 3.80 26.84 -26.66
CA ILE A 661 4.74 25.71 -26.70
C ILE A 661 5.59 25.76 -27.96
N GLU A 662 5.01 26.09 -29.11
CA GLU A 662 5.80 26.26 -30.35
C GLU A 662 6.85 27.37 -30.22
N GLU A 663 6.52 28.47 -29.53
CA GLU A 663 7.45 29.58 -29.29
C GLU A 663 8.64 29.18 -28.38
N ILE A 664 8.44 28.20 -27.49
CA ILE A 664 9.48 27.73 -26.55
C ILE A 664 9.93 26.29 -26.83
N ALA A 665 9.65 25.76 -28.03
CA ALA A 665 9.90 24.36 -28.36
C ALA A 665 11.38 23.97 -28.18
N ASP A 666 12.29 24.89 -28.50
CA ASP A 666 13.74 24.75 -28.33
C ASP A 666 14.22 24.79 -26.86
N LYS A 667 13.31 25.08 -25.92
CA LYS A 667 13.57 25.19 -24.48
C LYS A 667 12.79 24.17 -23.67
N LEU A 668 11.94 23.34 -24.31
CA LEU A 668 11.15 22.32 -23.64
C LEU A 668 11.76 20.94 -23.88
N PHE A 669 12.28 20.32 -22.83
CA PHE A 669 12.93 19.01 -22.89
C PHE A 669 12.16 17.97 -22.09
N TYR A 670 12.11 16.76 -22.61
CA TYR A 670 11.57 15.60 -21.89
C TYR A 670 12.33 14.33 -22.26
N THR A 671 12.26 13.32 -21.39
CA THR A 671 12.96 12.05 -21.59
C THR A 671 12.00 10.90 -21.77
N THR A 672 12.38 9.92 -22.59
CA THR A 672 11.65 8.68 -22.78
C THR A 672 12.61 7.49 -22.71
N HIS A 673 12.05 6.32 -22.37
CA HIS A 673 12.79 5.06 -22.36
C HIS A 673 12.33 4.21 -23.55
N SER A 674 13.28 3.68 -24.32
CA SER A 674 12.99 2.69 -25.37
C SER A 674 13.78 1.42 -25.15
N LYS A 675 13.10 0.27 -25.14
CA LYS A 675 13.75 -1.05 -25.10
C LYS A 675 14.04 -1.54 -26.53
N SER A 676 15.27 -1.97 -26.76
CA SER A 676 15.72 -2.63 -28.00
C SER A 676 16.31 -4.00 -27.65
N ILE A 677 16.58 -4.81 -28.67
CA ILE A 677 17.37 -6.06 -28.53
C ILE A 677 18.77 -5.75 -27.99
N ASP A 678 19.32 -4.58 -28.34
CA ASP A 678 20.66 -4.14 -27.94
C ASP A 678 20.72 -3.55 -26.52
N GLY A 679 19.61 -3.54 -25.77
CA GLY A 679 19.52 -2.98 -24.42
C GLY A 679 18.48 -1.87 -24.28
N THR A 680 18.54 -1.14 -23.16
CA THR A 680 17.65 0.00 -22.90
C THR A 680 18.33 1.29 -23.36
N LEU A 681 17.60 2.18 -24.02
CA LEU A 681 18.06 3.53 -24.35
C LEU A 681 17.21 4.57 -23.63
N LEU A 682 17.87 5.58 -23.05
CA LEU A 682 17.26 6.83 -22.63
C LEU A 682 17.40 7.84 -23.76
N LYS A 683 16.31 8.50 -24.14
CA LYS A 683 16.30 9.50 -25.21
C LYS A 683 15.76 10.82 -24.68
N GLY A 684 16.44 11.91 -24.99
CA GLY A 684 15.95 13.26 -24.76
C GLY A 684 15.30 13.84 -26.02
N HIS A 685 14.17 14.50 -25.84
CA HIS A 685 13.35 15.02 -26.92
C HIS A 685 13.03 16.51 -26.74
N ILE A 686 12.78 17.17 -27.86
CA ILE A 686 12.08 18.47 -27.95
C ILE A 686 10.79 18.30 -28.75
N PRO A 687 9.73 19.09 -28.49
CA PRO A 687 8.54 19.09 -29.32
C PRO A 687 8.80 19.73 -30.71
N SER A 688 8.23 19.16 -31.77
CA SER A 688 8.17 19.77 -33.10
C SER A 688 7.11 20.89 -33.16
N ALA A 689 6.88 21.48 -34.34
CA ALA A 689 5.66 22.27 -34.60
C ALA A 689 4.38 21.40 -34.42
N ALA A 690 3.26 22.03 -34.07
CA ALA A 690 1.99 21.33 -33.86
C ALA A 690 1.48 20.68 -35.15
N GLN A 691 0.92 19.48 -35.03
CA GLN A 691 0.21 18.82 -36.12
C GLN A 691 -1.24 19.33 -36.24
N GLU A 692 -2.06 18.78 -37.14
CA GLU A 692 -3.51 19.14 -37.27
C GLU A 692 -4.38 18.78 -36.04
N GLY A 693 -3.76 18.43 -34.91
CA GLY A 693 -4.32 18.36 -33.57
C GLY A 693 -3.32 18.97 -32.58
N LEU A 694 -3.73 19.27 -31.34
CA LEU A 694 -2.89 19.91 -30.31
C LEU A 694 -1.69 19.05 -29.81
N GLY A 695 -1.20 18.12 -30.63
CA GLY A 695 -0.06 17.26 -30.37
C GLY A 695 1.19 17.70 -31.13
N PHE A 696 2.35 17.43 -30.54
CA PHE A 696 3.68 17.80 -31.03
C PHE A 696 4.53 16.55 -31.14
N LYS A 697 5.12 16.28 -32.31
CA LYS A 697 5.98 15.10 -32.48
C LYS A 697 7.29 15.31 -31.72
N GLY A 698 7.78 14.30 -31.00
CA GLY A 698 9.08 14.36 -30.34
C GLY A 698 10.24 14.20 -31.31
N GLU A 699 11.12 15.19 -31.37
CA GLU A 699 12.40 15.10 -32.08
C GLU A 699 13.50 14.76 -31.07
N VAL A 700 14.27 13.70 -31.36
CA VAL A 700 15.36 13.24 -30.49
C VAL A 700 16.55 14.19 -30.63
N VAL A 701 17.01 14.74 -29.50
CA VAL A 701 18.17 15.66 -29.45
C VAL A 701 19.42 14.97 -28.94
N TRP A 702 19.27 14.03 -28.01
CA TRP A 702 20.35 13.23 -27.46
C TRP A 702 19.83 11.84 -27.06
N GLN A 703 20.76 10.89 -26.93
CA GLN A 703 20.44 9.56 -26.44
C GLN A 703 21.60 9.01 -25.59
N HIS A 704 21.26 8.20 -24.60
CA HIS A 704 22.20 7.50 -23.74
C HIS A 704 21.87 5.99 -23.76
N PRO A 705 22.76 5.15 -24.31
CA PRO A 705 22.60 3.70 -24.28
C PRO A 705 23.09 3.13 -22.95
N PHE A 706 22.32 2.22 -22.36
CA PHE A 706 22.76 1.37 -21.24
C PHE A 706 23.33 0.04 -21.77
N ASP A 707 24.16 -0.63 -20.98
CA ASP A 707 24.74 -1.94 -21.37
C ASP A 707 23.63 -3.01 -21.53
N GLN A 708 23.87 -4.05 -22.34
CA GLN A 708 22.84 -5.08 -22.67
C GLN A 708 22.28 -5.79 -21.43
N ASP A 709 23.13 -6.08 -20.44
CA ASP A 709 22.76 -6.76 -19.19
C ASP A 709 22.43 -5.78 -18.05
N GLU A 710 22.41 -4.47 -18.33
CA GLU A 710 22.16 -3.42 -17.34
C GLU A 710 20.66 -3.13 -17.22
N ILE A 711 20.11 -3.43 -16.05
CA ILE A 711 18.68 -3.28 -15.76
C ILE A 711 18.47 -1.98 -14.99
N ILE A 712 17.61 -1.10 -15.51
CA ILE A 712 17.19 0.11 -14.78
C ILE A 712 16.31 -0.29 -13.59
N LEU A 713 16.73 0.08 -12.39
CA LEU A 713 15.96 -0.14 -11.15
C LEU A 713 14.99 1.01 -10.88
N GLU A 714 15.48 2.25 -10.95
CA GLU A 714 14.70 3.44 -10.61
C GLU A 714 15.22 4.68 -11.37
N THR A 715 14.30 5.51 -11.86
CA THR A 715 14.56 6.84 -12.43
C THR A 715 13.81 7.88 -11.59
N LYS A 716 14.50 8.88 -11.05
CA LYS A 716 13.92 9.96 -10.23
C LYS A 716 14.41 11.32 -10.68
N ALA A 717 13.50 12.25 -10.94
CA ALA A 717 13.84 13.66 -11.07
C ALA A 717 14.31 14.23 -9.71
N VAL A 718 15.24 15.19 -9.74
CA VAL A 718 15.68 15.89 -8.53
C VAL A 718 14.55 16.71 -7.93
N ILE A 719 14.39 16.63 -6.60
CA ILE A 719 13.46 17.49 -5.88
C ILE A 719 14.09 18.88 -5.76
N PHE A 720 13.60 19.81 -6.58
CA PHE A 720 14.04 21.20 -6.58
C PHE A 720 13.03 22.08 -5.81
N ASP A 721 13.21 22.14 -4.49
CA ASP A 721 12.42 22.96 -3.56
C ASP A 721 13.07 24.36 -3.39
N ALA A 722 12.49 25.22 -2.54
CA ALA A 722 13.12 26.48 -2.17
C ALA A 722 14.54 26.27 -1.61
N VAL A 723 15.51 27.07 -2.09
CA VAL A 723 16.91 26.99 -1.67
C VAL A 723 17.32 28.30 -1.00
N ALA A 724 17.54 28.28 0.32
CA ALA A 724 17.91 29.48 1.06
C ALA A 724 19.37 29.93 0.81
N SER A 725 20.28 29.00 0.54
CA SER A 725 21.69 29.29 0.32
C SER A 725 22.26 28.58 -0.91
N PHE A 726 22.77 29.38 -1.85
CA PHE A 726 23.43 28.92 -3.09
C PHE A 726 24.87 28.45 -2.88
N GLY A 727 25.47 28.74 -1.72
CA GLY A 727 26.84 28.34 -1.41
C GLY A 727 27.00 27.92 0.04
N ARG A 728 28.13 27.26 0.33
CA ARG A 728 28.55 26.85 1.66
C ARG A 728 29.85 27.55 2.00
N VAL A 729 29.84 28.34 3.08
CA VAL A 729 31.03 29.04 3.56
C VAL A 729 31.95 28.06 4.29
N LEU A 730 33.23 28.07 3.92
CA LEU A 730 34.28 27.24 4.51
C LEU A 730 34.95 27.94 5.70
N GLY A 731 35.75 27.19 6.46
CA GLY A 731 36.50 27.73 7.61
C GLY A 731 37.49 28.83 7.25
N ASP A 732 38.00 28.84 6.01
CA ASP A 732 38.85 29.93 5.50
C ASP A 732 38.06 31.13 4.94
N LYS A 733 36.73 31.14 5.13
CA LYS A 733 35.78 32.14 4.59
C LYS A 733 35.64 32.12 3.06
N SER A 734 36.22 31.16 2.37
CA SER A 734 35.89 30.89 0.97
C SER A 734 34.49 30.27 0.87
N THR A 735 33.93 30.21 -0.34
CA THR A 735 32.57 29.68 -0.56
C THR A 735 32.60 28.58 -1.62
N LEU A 736 32.09 27.40 -1.29
CA LEU A 736 31.76 26.37 -2.26
C LEU A 736 30.37 26.66 -2.81
N TYR A 737 30.26 26.93 -4.11
CA TYR A 737 28.97 27.14 -4.76
C TYR A 737 28.33 25.81 -5.11
N LYS A 738 27.09 25.61 -4.68
CA LYS A 738 26.34 24.37 -4.93
C LYS A 738 26.02 24.28 -6.42
N TYR A 739 26.21 23.12 -7.01
CA TYR A 739 25.71 22.87 -8.36
C TYR A 739 24.20 22.60 -8.29
N LEU A 740 23.39 23.57 -8.73
CA LEU A 740 21.93 23.55 -8.63
C LEU A 740 21.32 23.56 -10.02
N ASN A 741 20.81 22.40 -10.43
CA ASN A 741 20.18 22.23 -11.73
C ASN A 741 18.84 21.49 -11.55
N PRO A 742 17.69 22.12 -11.89
CA PRO A 742 16.37 21.51 -11.74
C PRO A 742 16.09 20.40 -12.77
N HIS A 743 16.92 20.27 -13.80
CA HIS A 743 16.76 19.28 -14.88
C HIS A 743 17.58 18.01 -14.66
N LEU A 744 18.08 17.78 -13.45
CA LEU A 744 18.80 16.56 -13.13
C LEU A 744 17.83 15.39 -12.91
N GLN A 745 18.19 14.24 -13.47
CA GLN A 745 17.55 12.96 -13.26
C GLN A 745 18.57 11.97 -12.72
N VAL A 746 18.21 11.26 -11.65
CA VAL A 746 19.02 10.21 -11.05
C VAL A 746 18.50 8.86 -11.53
N ILE A 747 19.39 8.05 -12.08
CA ILE A 747 19.09 6.72 -12.62
C ILE A 747 19.96 5.71 -11.88
N SER A 748 19.33 4.70 -11.30
CA SER A 748 20.02 3.57 -10.69
C SER A 748 19.84 2.32 -11.53
N THR A 749 20.92 1.57 -11.72
CA THR A 749 20.94 0.36 -12.54
C THR A 749 21.64 -0.79 -11.83
N PHE A 750 21.37 -2.00 -12.29
CA PHE A 750 21.96 -3.23 -11.76
C PHE A 750 22.31 -4.20 -12.90
N THR A 751 23.53 -4.71 -12.87
CA THR A 751 24.03 -5.75 -13.77
C THR A 751 24.31 -7.02 -12.96
N PRO A 752 23.57 -8.12 -13.16
CA PRO A 752 23.80 -9.37 -12.44
C PRO A 752 25.16 -9.99 -12.77
N SER A 753 25.87 -10.55 -11.78
CA SER A 753 27.13 -11.26 -12.05
C SER A 753 26.86 -12.64 -12.67
N LEU A 754 27.52 -12.96 -13.79
CA LEU A 754 27.40 -14.25 -14.51
C LEU A 754 28.18 -15.41 -13.85
N LYS A 755 28.88 -15.19 -12.74
CA LYS A 755 29.63 -16.25 -12.05
C LYS A 755 28.69 -17.17 -11.26
N GLY A 756 28.38 -18.32 -11.87
CA GLY A 756 27.63 -19.41 -11.25
C GLY A 756 26.21 -19.52 -11.79
N LEU A 757 26.08 -20.13 -12.97
CA LEU A 757 24.80 -20.57 -13.53
C LEU A 757 24.29 -21.79 -12.74
N SER A 758 24.00 -21.60 -11.47
CA SER A 758 23.34 -22.57 -10.60
C SER A 758 22.26 -21.78 -9.90
N SER A 759 21.00 -22.20 -10.09
CA SER A 759 19.75 -21.53 -9.74
C SER A 759 19.60 -21.21 -8.25
N VAL A 760 20.44 -20.31 -7.75
CA VAL A 760 20.16 -19.52 -6.56
C VAL A 760 19.09 -18.53 -6.98
N THR A 761 17.98 -18.49 -6.24
CA THR A 761 16.88 -17.54 -6.41
C THR A 761 17.41 -16.16 -6.81
N ALA A 762 16.85 -15.55 -7.87
CA ALA A 762 17.32 -14.27 -8.45
C ALA A 762 17.53 -13.14 -7.42
N SER A 763 16.97 -13.28 -6.22
CA SER A 763 17.07 -12.41 -5.06
C SER A 763 18.44 -12.38 -4.35
N SER A 764 19.23 -13.46 -4.37
CA SER A 764 20.54 -13.51 -3.68
C SER A 764 21.73 -13.47 -4.63
N GLN A 765 21.48 -13.14 -5.90
CA GLN A 765 22.54 -12.88 -6.87
C GLN A 765 23.21 -11.55 -6.53
N SER A 766 24.54 -11.58 -6.38
CA SER A 766 25.34 -10.37 -6.31
C SER A 766 25.64 -9.86 -7.72
N GLY A 767 25.78 -8.56 -7.85
CA GLY A 767 26.05 -7.90 -9.12
C GLY A 767 26.71 -6.54 -8.92
N THR A 768 26.80 -5.81 -10.00
CA THR A 768 27.33 -4.45 -10.04
C THR A 768 26.18 -3.47 -10.15
N GLY A 769 26.10 -2.52 -9.22
CA GLY A 769 25.19 -1.40 -9.30
C GLY A 769 25.87 -0.18 -9.93
N LYS A 770 25.16 0.60 -10.75
CA LYS A 770 25.63 1.93 -11.18
C LYS A 770 24.59 2.99 -10.86
N ILE A 771 25.07 4.20 -10.60
CA ILE A 771 24.23 5.39 -10.39
C ILE A 771 24.70 6.47 -11.33
N TYR A 772 23.77 7.03 -12.08
CA TYR A 772 23.98 8.14 -12.99
C TYR A 772 23.15 9.33 -12.52
N VAL A 773 23.76 10.51 -12.51
CA VAL A 773 23.06 11.79 -12.45
C VAL A 773 23.21 12.39 -13.84
N ILE A 774 22.12 12.39 -14.61
CA ILE A 774 22.08 12.84 -15.98
C ILE A 774 21.27 14.12 -16.06
N ASP A 775 21.74 15.05 -16.88
CA ASP A 775 20.97 16.23 -17.25
C ASP A 775 19.94 15.90 -18.33
N SER A 776 18.65 16.09 -18.05
CA SER A 776 17.57 15.73 -18.97
C SER A 776 17.50 16.64 -20.21
N THR A 777 18.19 17.79 -20.22
CA THR A 777 18.17 18.73 -21.35
C THR A 777 19.17 18.36 -22.44
N ASN A 778 20.39 17.95 -22.05
CA ASN A 778 21.51 17.72 -22.98
C ASN A 778 22.12 16.31 -22.90
N GLY A 779 21.68 15.45 -21.96
CA GLY A 779 22.18 14.09 -21.79
C GLY A 779 23.56 13.98 -21.14
N LYS A 780 24.14 15.08 -20.66
CA LYS A 780 25.44 15.09 -19.99
C LYS A 780 25.33 14.33 -18.66
N ILE A 781 26.22 13.37 -18.47
CA ILE A 781 26.41 12.71 -17.18
C ILE A 781 27.17 13.68 -16.27
N VAL A 782 26.48 14.20 -15.26
CA VAL A 782 27.02 15.11 -14.25
C VAL A 782 27.82 14.36 -13.19
N TYR A 783 27.34 13.18 -12.81
CA TYR A 783 27.99 12.31 -11.83
C TYR A 783 27.69 10.85 -12.17
N GLN A 784 28.69 9.99 -12.02
CA GLN A 784 28.53 8.55 -12.16
C GLN A 784 29.36 7.83 -11.10
N THR A 785 28.82 6.74 -10.56
CA THR A 785 29.56 5.85 -9.67
C THR A 785 29.14 4.41 -9.89
N GLU A 786 30.09 3.50 -9.69
CA GLU A 786 29.93 2.05 -9.79
C GLU A 786 30.14 1.42 -8.42
N ILE A 787 29.28 0.46 -8.09
CA ILE A 787 29.20 -0.20 -6.79
C ILE A 787 29.28 -1.70 -7.01
N GLU A 788 30.40 -2.30 -6.61
CA GLU A 788 30.59 -3.75 -6.65
C GLU A 788 29.88 -4.43 -5.47
N GLY A 789 29.40 -5.68 -5.68
CA GLY A 789 28.87 -6.54 -4.62
C GLY A 789 27.44 -6.22 -4.18
N VAL A 790 26.66 -5.51 -5.00
CA VAL A 790 25.25 -5.19 -4.69
C VAL A 790 24.42 -6.48 -4.70
N ILE A 791 23.66 -6.73 -3.64
CA ILE A 791 22.73 -7.86 -3.58
C ILE A 791 21.39 -7.46 -4.22
N ALA A 792 20.96 -8.21 -5.22
CA ALA A 792 19.74 -7.93 -6.00
C ALA A 792 18.50 -7.66 -5.14
N ARG A 793 18.26 -8.47 -4.10
CA ARG A 793 17.13 -8.30 -3.17
C ARG A 793 17.10 -6.95 -2.43
N GLY A 794 18.27 -6.40 -2.09
CA GLY A 794 18.34 -5.09 -1.43
C GLY A 794 18.10 -3.94 -2.41
N GLY A 795 18.49 -4.14 -3.67
CA GLY A 795 18.49 -3.11 -4.71
C GLY A 795 19.33 -1.90 -4.30
N ILE A 796 19.07 -0.78 -4.98
CA ILE A 796 19.66 0.53 -4.68
C ILE A 796 18.50 1.48 -4.40
N LYS A 797 18.49 2.10 -3.22
CA LYS A 797 17.52 3.14 -2.86
C LYS A 797 18.19 4.48 -3.04
N VAL A 798 17.65 5.33 -3.91
CA VAL A 798 18.28 6.60 -4.27
C VAL A 798 17.32 7.78 -4.11
N GLY A 799 17.88 8.93 -3.76
CA GLY A 799 17.18 10.20 -3.75
C GLY A 799 18.17 11.37 -3.82
N MET A 800 17.73 12.47 -4.42
CA MET A 800 18.52 13.69 -4.51
C MET A 800 17.65 14.91 -4.28
N VAL A 801 18.14 15.82 -3.43
CA VAL A 801 17.51 17.09 -3.11
C VAL A 801 18.55 18.20 -3.26
N GLU A 802 18.20 19.28 -3.95
CA GLU A 802 19.15 20.34 -4.31
C GLU A 802 20.41 19.77 -5.00
N ASN A 803 21.58 19.91 -4.37
CA ASN A 803 22.88 19.42 -4.83
C ASN A 803 23.34 18.14 -4.12
N TRP A 804 22.47 17.54 -3.30
CA TRP A 804 22.81 16.47 -2.37
C TRP A 804 22.15 15.15 -2.78
N LEU A 805 22.98 14.24 -3.27
CA LEU A 805 22.62 12.87 -3.66
C LEU A 805 22.90 11.92 -2.49
N VAL A 806 21.91 11.10 -2.15
CA VAL A 806 22.05 10.03 -1.15
C VAL A 806 21.55 8.73 -1.74
N PHE A 807 22.32 7.66 -1.57
CA PHE A 807 21.92 6.32 -2.00
C PHE A 807 22.35 5.26 -1.01
N ALA A 808 21.51 4.25 -0.82
CA ALA A 808 21.74 3.11 0.06
C ALA A 808 21.61 1.79 -0.69
N TRP A 809 22.43 0.82 -0.34
CA TRP A 809 22.43 -0.51 -0.94
C TRP A 809 22.83 -1.58 0.07
N LEU A 810 22.51 -2.82 -0.25
CA LEU A 810 22.97 -3.98 0.48
C LEU A 810 24.19 -4.59 -0.21
N ASP A 811 25.27 -4.74 0.54
CA ASP A 811 26.46 -5.51 0.17
C ASP A 811 26.52 -6.81 1.02
N GLU A 812 27.42 -7.74 0.70
CA GLU A 812 27.61 -9.02 1.40
C GLU A 812 27.79 -8.89 2.91
N ARG A 813 28.33 -7.75 3.37
CA ARG A 813 28.65 -7.52 4.79
C ARG A 813 27.54 -6.80 5.54
N ALA A 814 26.98 -5.75 4.96
CA ALA A 814 26.07 -4.84 5.63
C ALA A 814 25.37 -3.90 4.64
N TRP A 815 24.33 -3.24 5.13
CA TRP A 815 23.77 -2.07 4.45
C TRP A 815 24.76 -0.90 4.51
N LYS A 816 24.92 -0.23 3.38
CA LYS A 816 25.75 0.96 3.23
C LYS A 816 24.90 2.12 2.73
N ILE A 817 25.33 3.33 3.06
CA ILE A 817 24.74 4.57 2.57
C ILE A 817 25.87 5.50 2.14
N ALA A 818 25.78 6.03 0.93
CA ALA A 818 26.70 7.02 0.42
C ALA A 818 25.99 8.37 0.32
N SER A 819 26.78 9.41 0.56
CA SER A 819 26.37 10.79 0.48
C SER A 819 27.32 11.51 -0.46
N THR A 820 26.77 12.16 -1.48
CA THR A 820 27.51 12.90 -2.49
C THR A 820 26.94 14.31 -2.59
N GLU A 821 27.78 15.32 -2.44
CA GLU A 821 27.42 16.72 -2.69
C GLU A 821 28.11 17.22 -3.96
N LEU A 822 27.35 17.86 -4.84
CA LEU A 822 27.83 18.44 -6.09
C LEU A 822 28.06 19.94 -5.94
N TYR A 823 29.23 20.41 -6.35
CA TYR A 823 29.65 21.80 -6.30
C TYR A 823 30.19 22.25 -7.65
N GLU A 824 30.11 23.55 -7.93
CA GLU A 824 30.79 24.15 -9.07
C GLU A 824 32.29 24.24 -8.80
N ASP A 825 33.11 23.78 -9.76
CA ASP A 825 34.57 23.90 -9.68
C ASP A 825 35.02 25.25 -10.27
N THR A 826 34.77 26.32 -9.53
CA THR A 826 35.11 27.69 -9.95
C THR A 826 35.71 28.52 -8.83
N SER A 827 36.69 29.36 -9.19
CA SER A 827 37.28 30.38 -8.30
C SER A 827 36.58 31.73 -8.38
N LYS A 828 35.62 31.91 -9.30
CA LYS A 828 34.80 33.11 -9.44
C LYS A 828 33.54 33.02 -8.56
N LYS A 829 32.73 34.09 -8.51
CA LYS A 829 31.36 33.97 -7.97
C LYS A 829 30.63 32.87 -8.75
N GLY A 830 30.01 31.93 -8.04
CA GLY A 830 29.29 30.81 -8.64
C GLY A 830 28.12 31.27 -9.50
N ILE A 831 27.70 30.37 -10.37
CA ILE A 831 26.60 30.56 -11.30
C ILE A 831 25.30 30.37 -10.52
N THR A 832 24.53 31.44 -10.37
CA THR A 832 23.19 31.33 -9.77
C THR A 832 22.26 30.52 -10.69
N PRO A 833 21.16 29.92 -10.20
CA PRO A 833 20.31 28.98 -10.96
C PRO A 833 19.63 29.54 -12.24
N SER A 834 19.94 30.77 -12.63
CA SER A 834 19.35 31.50 -13.76
C SER A 834 20.17 31.44 -15.06
N GLN A 835 21.24 30.64 -15.14
CA GLN A 835 22.01 30.46 -16.38
C GLN A 835 21.66 29.15 -17.09
N SER A 836 21.86 29.16 -18.40
CA SER A 836 21.55 28.04 -19.29
C SER A 836 22.40 26.81 -18.98
N THR A 837 21.76 25.66 -18.88
CA THR A 837 22.39 24.34 -18.71
C THR A 837 23.38 23.96 -19.82
N PHE A 838 23.35 24.67 -20.95
CA PHE A 838 24.29 24.49 -22.06
C PHE A 838 25.65 25.18 -21.86
N GLU A 839 25.82 25.99 -20.81
CA GLU A 839 27.13 26.50 -20.43
C GLU A 839 27.97 25.39 -19.78
N ASP A 840 29.19 25.17 -20.28
CA ASP A 840 30.06 24.12 -19.73
C ASP A 840 30.58 24.51 -18.35
N THR A 841 29.89 24.00 -17.33
CA THR A 841 30.28 24.16 -15.93
C THR A 841 31.04 22.91 -15.49
N GLN A 842 32.24 23.11 -14.93
CA GLN A 842 33.02 22.06 -14.29
C GLN A 842 32.40 21.75 -12.92
N ILE A 843 32.24 20.46 -12.61
CA ILE A 843 31.51 20.00 -11.42
C ILE A 843 32.46 19.19 -10.55
N LYS A 844 32.53 19.57 -9.29
CA LYS A 844 33.28 18.87 -8.24
C LYS A 844 32.30 18.08 -7.38
N ALA A 845 32.40 16.76 -7.43
CA ALA A 845 31.67 15.88 -6.53
C ALA A 845 32.52 15.57 -5.29
N ILE A 846 31.92 15.69 -4.10
CA ILE A 846 32.51 15.24 -2.84
C ILE A 846 31.64 14.11 -2.29
N SER A 847 32.20 12.92 -2.21
CA SER A 847 31.49 11.69 -1.84
C SER A 847 32.10 11.04 -0.62
N GLN A 848 31.25 10.45 0.23
CA GLN A 848 31.67 9.61 1.34
C GLN A 848 30.67 8.49 1.58
N THR A 849 31.17 7.31 1.96
CA THR A 849 30.35 6.14 2.27
C THR A 849 30.33 5.86 3.77
N PHE A 850 29.19 5.40 4.25
CA PHE A 850 28.91 5.03 5.63
C PHE A 850 28.24 3.64 5.67
N ILE A 851 28.27 3.02 6.86
CA ILE A 851 27.67 1.72 7.16
C ILE A 851 26.44 1.94 8.03
N LEU A 852 25.36 1.25 7.71
CA LEU A 852 24.12 1.20 8.47
C LEU A 852 23.94 -0.17 9.10
N HIS A 853 23.50 -0.20 10.36
CA HIS A 853 23.16 -1.44 11.08
C HIS A 853 21.76 -1.99 10.76
N THR A 854 21.03 -1.34 9.85
CA THR A 854 19.64 -1.67 9.50
C THR A 854 19.46 -1.65 8.00
N ALA A 855 18.53 -2.48 7.52
CA ALA A 855 18.05 -2.41 6.15
C ALA A 855 17.37 -1.07 5.85
N VAL A 856 17.40 -0.67 4.58
CA VAL A 856 16.74 0.53 4.05
C VAL A 856 15.73 0.09 3.00
N LYS A 857 14.45 0.18 3.32
CA LYS A 857 13.35 -0.17 2.40
C LYS A 857 12.96 1.00 1.48
N ALA A 858 12.94 2.21 2.05
CA ALA A 858 12.64 3.46 1.35
C ALA A 858 13.53 4.59 1.87
N LEU A 859 13.76 5.60 1.03
CA LEU A 859 14.57 6.77 1.31
C LEU A 859 13.88 8.04 0.77
N GLY A 860 13.87 9.10 1.57
CA GLY A 860 13.30 10.41 1.21
C GLY A 860 13.95 11.55 2.00
N PHE A 861 13.43 12.77 1.82
CA PHE A 861 13.97 13.98 2.48
C PHE A 861 12.85 14.83 3.05
N THR A 862 13.12 15.56 4.13
CA THR A 862 12.19 16.57 4.65
C THR A 862 12.10 17.80 3.74
N THR A 863 10.92 18.39 3.59
CA THR A 863 10.71 19.64 2.82
C THR A 863 10.32 20.80 3.75
N SER A 864 10.63 22.03 3.33
CA SER A 864 10.33 23.25 4.11
C SER A 864 10.05 24.41 3.17
N LYS A 865 9.30 25.41 3.66
CA LYS A 865 8.73 26.46 2.80
C LYS A 865 9.78 27.32 2.09
N ALA A 866 10.88 27.63 2.75
CA ALA A 866 11.93 28.51 2.26
C ALA A 866 13.31 27.82 2.15
N GLY A 867 13.41 26.53 2.50
CA GLY A 867 14.68 25.79 2.46
C GLY A 867 15.75 26.27 3.44
N ILE A 868 15.34 26.91 4.55
CA ILE A 868 16.25 27.43 5.58
C ILE A 868 16.57 26.36 6.62
N THR A 869 15.56 25.61 7.09
CA THR A 869 15.80 24.52 8.04
C THR A 869 16.66 23.43 7.39
N THR A 870 17.47 22.74 8.20
CA THR A 870 18.26 21.61 7.71
C THR A 870 17.37 20.55 7.07
N LYS A 871 17.78 20.00 5.93
CA LYS A 871 17.12 18.83 5.34
C LYS A 871 17.62 17.58 6.09
N GLU A 872 16.74 16.69 6.55
CA GLU A 872 17.11 15.36 7.06
C GLU A 872 16.78 14.28 6.01
N VAL A 873 17.53 13.17 6.04
CA VAL A 873 17.16 11.96 5.30
C VAL A 873 16.17 11.17 6.13
N ILE A 874 15.09 10.71 5.50
CA ILE A 874 14.08 9.85 6.12
C ILE A 874 14.29 8.45 5.55
N ILE A 875 14.36 7.45 6.42
CA ILE A 875 14.48 6.04 6.02
C ILE A 875 13.35 5.21 6.63
N VAL A 876 12.87 4.24 5.85
CA VAL A 876 12.11 3.10 6.38
C VAL A 876 13.08 1.96 6.63
N ASN A 877 13.19 1.52 7.87
CA ASN A 877 14.20 0.56 8.28
C ASN A 877 13.72 -0.91 8.12
N GLY A 878 14.59 -1.89 8.36
CA GLY A 878 14.25 -3.31 8.25
C GLY A 878 13.16 -3.80 9.21
N LYS A 879 12.96 -3.08 10.32
CA LYS A 879 11.93 -3.33 11.34
C LYS A 879 10.61 -2.61 11.04
N ASN A 880 10.43 -2.07 9.84
CA ASN A 880 9.26 -1.28 9.45
C ASN A 880 9.09 0.00 10.28
N GLN A 881 10.19 0.54 10.82
CA GLN A 881 10.17 1.80 11.54
C GLN A 881 10.68 2.92 10.65
N ILE A 882 10.04 4.07 10.74
CA ILE A 882 10.46 5.29 10.08
C ILE A 882 11.37 6.07 11.02
N ALA A 883 12.57 6.42 10.54
CA ALA A 883 13.57 7.16 11.28
C ALA A 883 14.20 8.26 10.43
N THR A 884 14.71 9.30 11.09
CA THR A 884 15.45 10.38 10.43
C THR A 884 16.95 10.32 10.72
N ILE A 885 17.75 10.67 9.71
CA ILE A 885 19.20 10.82 9.81
C ILE A 885 19.53 12.28 9.51
N HIS A 886 20.08 12.97 10.52
CA HIS A 886 20.44 14.37 10.39
C HIS A 886 21.57 14.56 9.36
N ARG A 887 21.46 15.55 8.48
CA ARG A 887 22.43 15.80 7.38
C ARG A 887 23.88 15.86 7.84
N ARG A 888 24.17 16.43 9.02
CA ARG A 888 25.53 16.50 9.58
C ARG A 888 26.19 15.14 9.78
N LEU A 889 25.42 14.07 10.02
CA LEU A 889 25.96 12.71 10.14
C LEU A 889 26.36 12.16 8.76
N LEU A 890 25.68 12.60 7.70
CA LEU A 890 25.93 12.20 6.32
C LEU A 890 26.70 13.27 5.53
N ASP A 891 27.37 14.21 6.19
CA ASP A 891 28.19 15.21 5.49
C ASP A 891 29.42 14.52 4.88
N PRO A 892 29.62 14.57 3.55
CA PRO A 892 30.74 13.87 2.92
C PRO A 892 32.10 14.51 3.21
N ARG A 893 32.13 15.72 3.79
CA ARG A 893 33.36 16.43 4.15
C ARG A 893 33.84 16.14 5.57
N ARG A 894 33.20 15.21 6.31
CA ARG A 894 33.63 14.80 7.65
C ARG A 894 35.12 14.35 7.60
N PRO A 895 36.02 14.97 8.38
CA PRO A 895 37.45 14.70 8.26
C PRO A 895 37.80 13.31 8.78
N VAL A 896 38.64 12.58 8.05
CA VAL A 896 39.19 11.30 8.50
C VAL A 896 40.31 11.57 9.50
N GLY A 897 40.08 11.21 10.76
CA GLY A 897 41.03 11.45 11.86
C GLY A 897 40.76 12.75 12.62
N LYS A 898 41.82 13.42 13.09
CA LYS A 898 41.71 14.61 13.95
C LYS A 898 41.30 15.84 13.11
N PRO A 899 40.21 16.55 13.46
CA PRO A 899 39.79 17.75 12.73
C PRO A 899 40.86 18.85 12.71
N SER A 900 41.07 19.45 11.54
CA SER A 900 41.90 20.64 11.36
C SER A 900 41.26 21.88 12.03
N SER A 901 41.96 23.02 12.03
CA SER A 901 41.38 24.29 12.52
C SER A 901 40.20 24.75 11.67
N MET A 902 40.27 24.57 10.35
CA MET A 902 39.19 24.91 9.42
C MET A 902 37.97 24.00 9.64
N ASP A 903 38.20 22.70 9.80
CA ASP A 903 37.11 21.74 10.08
C ASP A 903 36.37 22.10 11.38
N LYS A 904 37.10 22.56 12.40
CA LYS A 904 36.51 22.98 13.67
C LYS A 904 35.72 24.28 13.55
N GLU A 905 36.16 25.22 12.72
CA GLU A 905 35.43 26.46 12.44
C GLU A 905 34.10 26.17 11.76
N GLU A 906 34.06 25.19 10.85
CA GLU A 906 32.83 24.68 10.22
C GLU A 906 32.02 23.72 11.10
N MET A 907 32.51 23.42 12.31
CA MET A 907 31.94 22.45 13.25
C MET A 907 31.73 21.04 12.63
N LEU A 908 32.67 20.60 11.78
CA LEU A 908 32.62 19.27 11.18
C LEU A 908 32.90 18.19 12.23
N ILE A 909 32.07 17.15 12.20
CA ILE A 909 32.19 15.98 13.06
C ILE A 909 33.22 15.05 12.41
N PRO A 910 34.21 14.50 13.15
CA PRO A 910 35.13 13.51 12.61
C PRO A 910 34.39 12.36 11.91
N TYR A 911 34.95 11.83 10.84
CA TYR A 911 34.36 10.71 10.12
C TYR A 911 34.35 9.45 10.99
N GLU A 912 33.17 8.87 11.12
CA GLU A 912 32.97 7.54 11.69
C GLU A 912 32.18 6.73 10.66
N PRO A 913 32.66 5.55 10.24
CA PRO A 913 31.99 4.76 9.21
C PRO A 913 30.58 4.36 9.61
N LEU A 914 30.35 4.00 10.88
CA LEU A 914 29.06 3.56 11.37
C LEU A 914 28.18 4.77 11.69
N VAL A 915 27.03 4.88 11.03
CA VAL A 915 26.01 5.87 11.37
C VAL A 915 25.01 5.24 12.35
N PRO A 916 24.93 5.72 13.61
CA PRO A 916 23.98 5.18 14.56
C PRO A 916 22.57 5.64 14.22
N VAL A 917 21.62 4.70 14.06
CA VAL A 917 20.20 5.05 14.09
C VAL A 917 19.79 5.11 15.56
N GLU A 918 19.70 6.34 16.08
CA GLU A 918 19.28 6.57 17.45
C GLU A 918 17.79 6.22 17.61
N PRO A 919 17.39 5.41 18.60
CA PRO A 919 15.98 5.12 18.87
C PRO A 919 15.12 6.39 19.07
N LYS A 920 15.73 7.48 19.53
CA LYS A 920 15.07 8.80 19.71
C LYS A 920 14.72 9.49 18.40
N LYS A 921 15.35 9.10 17.30
CA LYS A 921 15.10 9.62 15.94
C LYS A 921 14.13 8.73 15.15
N VAL A 922 13.58 7.69 15.78
CA VAL A 922 12.50 6.87 15.22
C VAL A 922 11.16 7.60 15.42
N ILE A 923 10.68 8.27 14.36
CA ILE A 923 9.47 9.10 14.40
C ILE A 923 8.17 8.28 14.47
N SER A 924 8.22 7.03 14.02
CA SER A 924 7.10 6.07 14.12
C SER A 924 6.95 5.45 15.51
N HIS A 925 7.93 5.65 16.42
CA HIS A 925 7.97 5.12 17.79
C HIS A 925 7.55 3.63 17.90
N ARG A 926 6.33 3.35 18.36
CA ARG A 926 5.77 2.00 18.56
C ARG A 926 5.09 1.43 17.31
N TYR A 927 4.81 2.26 16.30
CA TYR A 927 4.13 1.83 15.09
C TYR A 927 5.11 1.12 14.16
N GLU A 928 4.81 -0.14 13.86
CA GLU A 928 5.45 -0.88 12.78
C GLU A 928 4.64 -0.63 11.50
N VAL A 929 5.16 0.24 10.64
CA VAL A 929 4.49 0.66 9.41
C VAL A 929 4.82 -0.33 8.30
N LEU A 930 4.07 -1.43 8.26
CA LEU A 930 4.33 -2.55 7.35
C LEU A 930 4.23 -2.09 5.89
N GLY A 931 5.14 -2.60 5.05
CA GLY A 931 5.14 -2.36 3.62
C GLY A 931 5.24 -0.88 3.20
N ALA A 932 5.73 0.03 4.04
CA ALA A 932 5.94 1.43 3.65
C ALA A 932 7.08 1.54 2.62
N GLU A 933 6.74 1.93 1.40
CA GLU A 933 7.67 2.00 0.26
C GLU A 933 7.83 3.42 -0.28
N THR A 934 6.81 4.27 -0.12
CA THR A 934 6.83 5.65 -0.59
C THR A 934 6.74 6.63 0.56
N LEU A 935 7.56 7.69 0.49
CA LEU A 935 7.62 8.77 1.46
C LEU A 935 7.28 10.08 0.75
N LEU A 936 6.22 10.74 1.19
CA LEU A 936 5.76 12.03 0.69
C LEU A 936 5.88 13.07 1.78
N THR A 937 6.57 14.17 1.52
CA THR A 937 6.72 15.27 2.48
C THR A 937 6.10 16.56 1.97
N SER A 938 5.58 17.36 2.90
CA SER A 938 5.05 18.69 2.59
C SER A 938 5.48 19.69 3.67
N SER A 939 5.74 20.92 3.26
CA SER A 939 6.07 22.00 4.19
C SER A 939 4.84 22.46 4.97
N ALA A 940 5.00 22.79 6.25
CA ALA A 940 4.03 23.63 6.94
C ALA A 940 4.23 25.10 6.51
N LEU A 941 3.39 26.02 7.00
CA LEU A 941 3.62 27.44 6.74
C LEU A 941 4.73 28.03 7.60
N VAL A 942 5.00 27.38 8.72
CA VAL A 942 6.16 27.61 9.56
C VAL A 942 7.35 26.85 8.98
N GLU A 943 8.49 27.52 8.91
CA GLU A 943 9.69 27.00 8.26
C GLU A 943 10.31 25.82 9.01
N SER A 944 10.11 25.77 10.33
CA SER A 944 10.70 24.74 11.18
C SER A 944 10.07 23.36 11.06
N THR A 945 8.86 23.25 10.49
CA THR A 945 8.04 22.03 10.57
C THR A 945 7.72 21.46 9.19
N SER A 946 7.86 20.14 9.07
CA SER A 946 7.54 19.33 7.89
C SER A 946 6.54 18.24 8.24
N LEU A 947 5.62 17.97 7.31
CA LEU A 947 4.71 16.84 7.36
C LEU A 947 5.32 15.69 6.57
N LEU A 948 5.14 14.46 7.06
CA LEU A 948 5.49 13.24 6.35
C LEU A 948 4.29 12.32 6.29
N PHE A 949 3.97 11.86 5.09
CA PHE A 949 3.08 10.76 4.82
C PHE A 949 3.89 9.59 4.23
N ALA A 950 3.91 8.47 4.94
CA ALA A 950 4.50 7.22 4.49
C ALA A 950 3.39 6.23 4.15
N TYR A 951 3.45 5.64 2.97
CA TYR A 951 2.42 4.72 2.50
C TYR A 951 2.99 3.53 1.72
N GLY A 952 2.18 2.48 1.69
CA GLY A 952 2.39 1.24 0.96
C GLY A 952 1.31 0.25 1.39
N LEU A 953 1.65 -0.80 2.14
CA LEU A 953 0.63 -1.62 2.83
C LEU A 953 -0.07 -0.80 3.91
N ASP A 954 0.67 -0.29 4.90
CA ASP A 954 0.13 0.61 5.92
C ASP A 954 0.23 2.08 5.54
N LEU A 955 -0.61 2.90 6.19
CA LEU A 955 -0.52 4.34 6.12
C LEU A 955 -0.03 4.90 7.46
N PHE A 956 0.95 5.79 7.40
CA PHE A 956 1.42 6.54 8.56
C PHE A 956 1.62 8.00 8.18
N LEU A 957 1.19 8.92 9.04
CA LEU A 957 1.44 10.34 8.85
C LEU A 957 1.89 10.95 10.17
N THR A 958 2.86 11.85 10.10
CA THR A 958 3.22 12.74 11.21
C THR A 958 3.34 14.19 10.74
N ARG A 959 2.89 15.13 11.58
CA ARG A 959 2.87 16.56 11.31
C ARG A 959 3.93 17.35 12.08
N GLY A 960 4.82 16.65 12.79
CA GLY A 960 5.73 17.23 13.78
C GLY A 960 7.22 17.02 13.48
N ILE A 961 7.63 16.86 12.22
CA ILE A 961 9.06 16.70 11.92
C ILE A 961 9.72 18.08 11.95
N THR A 962 10.63 18.28 12.90
CA THR A 962 11.34 19.56 13.08
C THR A 962 12.86 19.37 13.02
N PRO A 963 13.48 19.35 11.82
CA PRO A 963 14.90 19.08 11.64
C PRO A 963 15.85 19.93 12.50
N SER A 964 15.55 21.23 12.59
CA SER A 964 16.33 22.21 13.36
C SER A 964 15.70 22.57 14.71
N GLY A 965 14.66 21.83 15.13
CA GLY A 965 13.78 22.23 16.22
C GLY A 965 12.84 23.39 15.85
N THR A 966 11.91 23.74 16.74
CA THR A 966 10.89 24.77 16.53
C THR A 966 11.44 26.18 16.80
N PHE A 967 12.17 26.77 15.86
CA PHE A 967 12.79 28.09 16.04
C PHE A 967 11.86 29.29 15.75
N ASP A 968 10.74 29.05 15.05
CA ASP A 968 9.76 30.06 14.65
C ASP A 968 8.48 30.03 15.51
N ILE A 969 8.35 29.06 16.42
CA ILE A 969 7.28 28.96 17.41
C ILE A 969 7.89 28.95 18.80
N LEU A 970 7.23 29.64 19.74
CA LEU A 970 7.64 29.69 21.13
C LEU A 970 7.57 28.28 21.75
N SER A 971 8.66 27.85 22.39
CA SER A 971 8.74 26.53 23.02
C SER A 971 7.70 26.35 24.13
N ASP A 972 7.24 25.12 24.32
CA ASP A 972 6.28 24.75 25.38
C ASP A 972 6.81 24.99 26.79
N ASN A 973 8.14 24.93 26.97
CA ASN A 973 8.80 25.18 28.24
C ASN A 973 8.95 26.67 28.58
N PHE A 974 8.47 27.59 27.73
CA PHE A 974 8.58 29.01 28.00
C PHE A 974 7.62 29.43 29.12
N ASN A 975 8.17 29.89 30.24
CA ASN A 975 7.38 30.26 31.41
C ASN A 975 6.70 31.64 31.25
N LYS A 976 5.55 31.65 30.57
CA LYS A 976 4.73 32.84 30.33
C LYS A 976 4.25 33.49 31.63
N ALA A 977 3.93 32.70 32.64
CA ALA A 977 3.46 33.20 33.92
C ALA A 977 4.55 34.02 34.63
N GLN A 978 5.79 33.53 34.60
CA GLN A 978 6.94 34.27 35.16
C GLN A 978 7.17 35.59 34.42
N LEU A 979 7.09 35.61 33.08
CA LEU A 979 7.21 36.83 32.28
C LEU A 979 6.14 37.86 32.67
N LEU A 980 4.88 37.45 32.80
CA LEU A 980 3.79 38.35 33.17
C LEU A 980 3.95 38.87 34.60
N LEU A 981 4.41 38.02 35.52
CA LEU A 981 4.64 38.39 36.92
C LEU A 981 5.78 39.44 37.03
N THR A 982 6.90 39.23 36.34
CA THR A 982 8.01 40.20 36.35
C THR A 982 7.61 41.52 35.71
N LEU A 983 6.85 41.50 34.60
CA LEU A 983 6.35 42.72 33.97
C LEU A 983 5.44 43.50 34.94
N GLY A 984 4.52 42.80 35.62
CA GLY A 984 3.64 43.38 36.63
C GLY A 984 4.41 43.97 37.82
N ALA A 985 5.40 43.25 38.35
CA ALA A 985 6.24 43.72 39.45
C ALA A 985 7.05 44.98 39.07
N LEU A 986 7.61 45.02 37.85
CA LEU A 986 8.30 46.19 37.32
C LEU A 986 7.35 47.39 37.15
N SER A 987 6.14 47.17 36.60
CA SER A 987 5.14 48.23 36.45
C SER A 987 4.73 48.83 37.80
N VAL A 988 4.46 47.99 38.81
CA VAL A 988 4.17 48.46 40.17
C VAL A 988 5.37 49.21 40.75
N GLY A 989 6.58 48.68 40.57
CA GLY A 989 7.82 49.33 40.99
C GLY A 989 7.98 50.73 40.39
N ILE A 990 7.71 50.91 39.09
CA ILE A 990 7.77 52.21 38.41
C ILE A 990 6.69 53.16 38.93
N LEU A 991 5.45 52.68 39.12
CA LEU A 991 4.34 53.48 39.64
C LEU A 991 4.60 53.99 41.05
N VAL A 992 5.33 53.24 41.87
CA VAL A 992 5.72 53.64 43.23
C VAL A 992 6.97 54.54 43.21
N ALA A 993 7.99 54.16 42.45
CA ALA A 993 9.27 54.86 42.42
C ALA A 993 9.20 56.22 41.72
N GLY A 994 8.42 56.35 40.64
CA GLY A 994 8.31 57.61 39.88
C GLY A 994 7.85 58.80 40.72
N PRO A 995 6.72 58.72 41.44
CA PRO A 995 6.29 59.76 42.37
C PRO A 995 7.27 59.98 43.53
N ALA A 996 7.87 58.90 44.07
CA ALA A 996 8.83 58.99 45.16
C ALA A 996 10.10 59.76 44.77
N VAL A 997 10.63 59.51 43.57
CA VAL A 997 11.79 60.23 43.01
C VAL A 997 11.42 61.68 42.71
N LYS A 998 10.27 61.95 42.06
CA LYS A 998 9.79 63.32 41.83
C LYS A 998 9.67 64.12 43.14
N ARG A 999 9.15 63.49 44.19
CA ARG A 999 9.05 64.11 45.52
C ARG A 999 10.42 64.38 46.14
N LYS A 1000 11.38 63.45 45.98
CA LYS A 1000 12.75 63.61 46.45
C LYS A 1000 13.50 64.71 45.70
N GLU A 1001 13.40 64.76 44.37
CA GLU A 1001 13.98 65.83 43.55
C GLU A 1001 13.37 67.20 43.85
N LEU A 1002 12.05 67.28 44.03
CA LEU A 1002 11.39 68.52 44.45
C LEU A 1002 11.95 68.98 45.81
N LYS A 1003 12.10 68.06 46.77
CA LYS A 1003 12.67 68.39 48.09
C LYS A 1003 14.11 68.90 47.99
N ASN A 1004 14.97 68.27 47.17
CA ASN A 1004 16.34 68.71 46.91
C ASN A 1004 16.45 70.03 46.10
N LYS A 1005 15.37 70.48 45.45
CA LYS A 1005 15.32 71.79 44.77
C LYS A 1005 14.88 72.91 45.71
N TRP A 1006 14.12 72.57 46.76
CA TRP A 1006 13.56 73.52 47.71
C TRP A 1006 14.44 73.74 48.95
N TYR A 1007 15.31 72.76 49.25
CA TYR A 1007 16.32 72.77 50.30
C TYR A 1007 17.61 72.20 49.73
#